data_AF-A0A397HHF6-F1
#
_entry.id   AF-A0A397HHF6-F1
#
_cell.length_a   1.000
_cell.length_b   1.000
_cell.length_c   1.000
_cell.angle_alpha   90.00
_cell.angle_beta   90.00
_cell.angle_gamma   90.00
#
_symmetry.space_group_name_H-M   'P 1'
#
loop_
_entity.id
_entity.type
_entity.pdbx_description
1 polymer ?
#
loop_
_entity_poly.entity_id
_entity_poly.type
_entity_poly.pdbx_seq_one_letter_code
_entity_poly.pdbx_strand_id
1 'polypeptide(L)'
;MSSTTETDSKKHPLEAALATHREQREPVGLRVTGTFPPLLAGTLYRNGPGAYRVDSKTGSYARSHWFDGFAQLHRFQIVSTNDGNCRVFYNSRFQVDALMEEARRTGDLTAVTFGQKRDPCESFSHKVKTVFEPTEFLNNPQLVNANVTVFANMPGMLKYGPAIPDSSQFKVLTCLTDANQITHANPETLEPIATSTQQDLHPDLKGQLSCAHPQFDPETGDVYNYNLHLGPRSTFRIYHTSASTSKTEPSYFKCLGAPILWERNMLDAMKFDSTAQTHWFVVDRKGHRGVVAKFVSPPFFAFHTINAFQEPGDKNTVNIICDVVQYANMDTLHRTYYEDLLSTDGKISNFTSNRSETPMTVRYRLPRVPTERTTRTVAAAERVFEFESGELPTINPRFATKRARYHYCVANRGHTSFFDAIGKVDLETQTVQYWGSEMTPHTPSEPIFIPGGTGEAEDAGYLLSVVLNGEAGTSYLVCLDARTLTEVGRAEHDHAISFGLHGREIRSGTEHTSIRNNMMALAGHHVKSTSTRSIAMRHFNCSVKVSRGAYGVIEACGGIDRWVTSGRTQVQLTFQVGMDAITSLVDREDCVFPYAYFEALLSHYNAQEWDFFGLCGCPLSLVKIVMRLARLSAEKRRSSSMEYVTFDATVASEIEQFLESWHHDSPATAFRDEESMQQDLDHMHCSEAWRNGLLLYLYRVFQWESGCSVPMHVLYRATVIVGHVVSCRDEGMVSRQSCCPFSLQAANCKIHQRGTDFKALFCLE
;
A
#
# COMPACT_ATOMS: atom_id res chain seq x y z
N MET A 1 22.65 8.98 -50.10
CA MET A 1 21.77 9.78 -49.22
C MET A 1 20.36 9.21 -49.33
N SER A 2 19.97 8.31 -48.42
CA SER A 2 18.56 8.00 -48.18
C SER A 2 18.35 8.12 -46.67
N SER A 3 17.67 9.20 -46.27
CA SER A 3 17.22 9.41 -44.91
C SER A 3 16.15 8.37 -44.60
N THR A 4 16.46 7.42 -43.72
CA THR A 4 15.45 6.65 -43.00
C THR A 4 14.74 7.62 -42.06
N THR A 5 13.53 8.01 -42.46
CA THR A 5 12.54 8.63 -41.58
C THR A 5 12.29 7.70 -40.41
N GLU A 6 12.61 8.15 -39.19
CA GLU A 6 12.09 7.56 -37.95
C GLU A 6 10.56 7.50 -38.09
N THR A 7 10.02 6.29 -38.06
CA THR A 7 8.60 6.06 -37.93
C THR A 7 8.18 6.55 -36.56
N ASP A 8 7.50 7.69 -36.52
CA ASP A 8 6.82 8.26 -35.36
C ASP A 8 5.88 7.18 -34.79
N SER A 9 6.28 6.50 -33.71
CA SER A 9 5.47 5.46 -33.08
C SER A 9 4.22 6.14 -32.54
N LYS A 10 3.05 5.87 -33.14
CA LYS A 10 1.77 6.41 -32.66
C LYS A 10 1.62 6.09 -31.16
N LYS A 11 1.63 7.11 -30.31
CA LYS A 11 1.42 6.99 -28.86
C LYS A 11 0.08 6.30 -28.58
N HIS A 12 0.06 5.46 -27.55
CA HIS A 12 -1.14 4.69 -27.22
C HIS A 12 -2.29 5.64 -26.83
N PRO A 13 -3.54 5.43 -27.29
CA PRO A 13 -4.64 6.37 -27.04
C PRO A 13 -4.89 6.71 -25.56
N LEU A 14 -4.65 5.75 -24.65
CA LEU A 14 -4.77 5.96 -23.20
C LEU A 14 -3.59 6.71 -22.56
N GLU A 15 -2.43 6.75 -23.21
CA GLU A 15 -1.20 7.31 -22.64
C GLU A 15 -1.38 8.80 -22.28
N ALA A 16 -2.15 9.53 -23.08
CA ALA A 16 -2.44 10.94 -22.86
C ALA A 16 -3.08 11.22 -21.49
N ALA A 17 -3.95 10.34 -20.99
CA ALA A 17 -4.60 10.51 -19.69
C ALA A 17 -3.89 9.78 -18.55
N LEU A 18 -3.18 8.68 -18.81
CA LEU A 18 -2.45 7.95 -17.78
C LEU A 18 -1.14 8.65 -17.39
N ALA A 19 -0.47 9.31 -18.33
CA ALA A 19 0.83 9.96 -18.11
C ALA A 19 0.76 11.50 -18.01
N THR A 20 -0.43 12.10 -17.91
CA THR A 20 -0.55 13.57 -17.87
C THR A 20 -0.08 14.15 -16.53
N HIS A 21 0.89 15.05 -16.61
CA HIS A 21 1.33 15.90 -15.49
C HIS A 21 0.57 17.23 -15.41
N ARG A 22 -0.45 17.43 -16.26
CA ARG A 22 -1.19 18.69 -16.29
C ARG A 22 -2.14 18.78 -15.10
N GLU A 23 -2.15 19.94 -14.46
CA GLU A 23 -3.19 20.34 -13.52
C GLU A 23 -3.69 21.74 -13.88
N GLN A 24 -4.95 22.02 -13.56
CA GLN A 24 -5.59 23.28 -13.85
C GLN A 24 -6.01 23.92 -12.52
N ARG A 25 -5.12 24.70 -11.89
CA ARG A 25 -5.36 25.22 -10.53
C ARG A 25 -6.55 26.17 -10.45
N GLU A 26 -6.61 27.09 -11.41
CA GLU A 26 -7.69 28.09 -11.50
C GLU A 26 -8.87 27.55 -12.32
N PRO A 27 -10.13 27.78 -11.89
CA PRO A 27 -11.31 27.37 -12.65
C PRO A 27 -11.36 27.97 -14.05
N VAL A 28 -11.45 27.11 -15.07
CA VAL A 28 -11.63 27.50 -16.47
C VAL A 28 -13.01 27.12 -16.97
N GLY A 29 -13.63 27.99 -17.78
CA GLY A 29 -14.91 27.67 -18.41
C GLY A 29 -14.73 26.70 -19.58
N LEU A 30 -15.52 25.64 -19.60
CA LEU A 30 -15.51 24.66 -20.68
C LEU A 30 -16.48 25.03 -21.79
N ARG A 31 -16.15 24.64 -23.02
CA ARG A 31 -17.03 24.83 -24.18
C ARG A 31 -18.13 23.77 -24.16
N VAL A 32 -19.37 24.19 -24.02
CA VAL A 32 -20.53 23.29 -24.01
C VAL A 32 -21.11 23.13 -25.42
N THR A 33 -21.37 21.89 -25.82
CA THR A 33 -22.19 21.52 -26.99
C THR A 33 -23.41 20.72 -26.53
N GLY A 34 -24.56 20.93 -27.18
CA GLY A 34 -25.84 20.42 -26.67
C GLY A 34 -26.35 21.23 -25.47
N THR A 35 -27.02 20.58 -24.52
CA THR A 35 -27.59 21.22 -23.32
C THR A 35 -27.17 20.51 -22.04
N PHE A 36 -26.91 21.30 -20.99
CA PHE A 36 -26.79 20.83 -19.60
C PHE A 36 -27.99 21.38 -18.82
N PRO A 37 -28.99 20.54 -18.50
CA PRO A 37 -30.19 21.01 -17.80
C PRO A 37 -29.88 21.67 -16.46
N PRO A 38 -30.69 22.66 -16.02
CA PRO A 38 -30.52 23.34 -14.73
C PRO A 38 -30.50 22.41 -13.51
N LEU A 39 -31.12 21.23 -13.63
CA LEU A 39 -31.10 20.18 -12.62
C LEU A 39 -29.68 19.68 -12.29
N LEU A 40 -28.73 19.82 -13.22
CA LEU A 40 -27.33 19.45 -13.04
C LEU A 40 -26.52 20.46 -12.24
N ALA A 41 -27.11 21.61 -11.86
CA ALA A 41 -26.40 22.63 -11.11
C ALA A 41 -25.91 22.08 -9.75
N GLY A 42 -24.61 22.16 -9.54
CA GLY A 42 -23.91 21.45 -8.47
C GLY A 42 -22.42 21.37 -8.74
N THR A 43 -21.71 20.54 -7.99
CA THR A 43 -20.28 20.30 -8.21
C THR A 43 -19.99 18.81 -8.23
N LEU A 44 -19.37 18.33 -9.30
CA LEU A 44 -18.85 16.98 -9.42
C LEU A 44 -17.37 16.97 -9.05
N TYR A 45 -17.01 16.18 -8.04
CA TYR A 45 -15.63 15.89 -7.70
C TYR A 45 -15.26 14.49 -8.19
N ARG A 46 -14.07 14.32 -8.76
CA ARG A 46 -13.48 13.01 -9.06
C ARG A 46 -12.11 12.91 -8.42
N ASN A 47 -11.82 11.75 -7.85
CA ASN A 47 -10.51 11.39 -7.32
C ASN A 47 -9.95 10.19 -8.09
N GLY A 48 -8.63 10.11 -8.15
CA GLY A 48 -8.01 9.17 -9.06
C GLY A 48 -6.50 9.19 -9.10
N PRO A 49 -5.88 8.14 -9.66
CA PRO A 49 -4.52 8.22 -10.15
C PRO A 49 -4.43 9.19 -11.34
N GLY A 50 -3.60 10.20 -11.19
CA GLY A 50 -3.10 11.07 -12.25
C GLY A 50 -1.90 10.44 -12.95
N ALA A 51 -0.84 11.22 -13.14
CA ALA A 51 0.42 10.72 -13.68
C ALA A 51 0.94 9.49 -12.91
N TYR A 52 1.53 8.54 -13.62
CA TYR A 52 2.19 7.36 -13.03
C TYR A 52 3.71 7.40 -13.13
N ARG A 53 4.27 8.21 -14.03
CA ARG A 53 5.71 8.39 -14.23
C ARG A 53 6.13 9.76 -13.76
N VAL A 54 7.36 9.93 -13.32
CA VAL A 54 8.02 11.22 -13.12
C VAL A 54 9.47 11.12 -13.64
N ASP A 55 9.95 12.18 -14.28
CA ASP A 55 11.35 12.25 -14.71
C ASP A 55 12.25 12.54 -13.49
N SER A 56 13.26 11.70 -13.27
CA SER A 56 14.21 11.82 -12.16
C SER A 56 15.60 12.21 -12.67
N LYS A 57 16.50 12.62 -11.76
CA LYS A 57 17.89 12.94 -12.13
C LYS A 57 18.70 11.74 -12.62
N THR A 58 18.28 10.53 -12.29
CA THR A 58 18.95 9.25 -12.59
C THR A 58 18.23 8.44 -13.67
N GLY A 59 17.14 8.96 -14.25
CA GLY A 59 16.31 8.26 -15.25
C GLY A 59 14.85 8.70 -15.17
N SER A 60 13.91 7.77 -15.35
CA SER A 60 12.49 8.01 -15.10
C SER A 60 11.98 7.03 -14.05
N TYR A 61 11.32 7.52 -13.00
CA TYR A 61 10.62 6.67 -12.04
C TYR A 61 9.18 6.44 -12.50
N ALA A 62 8.72 5.20 -12.51
CA ALA A 62 7.35 4.87 -12.89
C ALA A 62 6.69 3.93 -11.89
N ARG A 63 5.41 4.20 -11.62
CA ARG A 63 4.54 3.27 -10.92
C ARG A 63 4.18 2.10 -11.83
N SER A 64 4.14 0.90 -11.27
CA SER A 64 3.84 -0.30 -12.07
C SER A 64 2.34 -0.49 -12.30
N HIS A 65 1.53 -0.16 -11.30
CA HIS A 65 0.10 -0.50 -11.25
C HIS A 65 -0.79 0.75 -11.26
N TRP A 66 -1.95 0.69 -11.90
CA TRP A 66 -2.88 1.83 -12.01
C TRP A 66 -3.25 2.43 -10.65
N PHE A 67 -3.60 1.59 -9.68
CA PHE A 67 -3.91 2.00 -8.30
C PHE A 67 -2.75 2.68 -7.54
N ASP A 68 -1.51 2.58 -8.03
CA ASP A 68 -0.36 3.24 -7.41
C ASP A 68 -0.06 4.64 -8.00
N GLY A 69 -0.79 5.05 -9.04
CA GLY A 69 -0.63 6.37 -9.67
C GLY A 69 -0.84 7.52 -8.68
N PHE A 70 -0.24 8.67 -8.97
CA PHE A 70 -0.21 9.81 -8.06
C PHE A 70 -1.58 10.47 -7.96
N ALA A 71 -2.13 10.61 -6.74
CA ALA A 71 -3.46 11.14 -6.49
C ALA A 71 -3.67 12.53 -7.11
N GLN A 72 -4.75 12.67 -7.88
CA GLN A 72 -5.20 13.92 -8.48
C GLN A 72 -6.70 14.11 -8.28
N LEU A 73 -7.08 15.29 -7.79
CA LEU A 73 -8.47 15.70 -7.67
C LEU A 73 -8.89 16.53 -8.87
N HIS A 74 -10.12 16.31 -9.33
CA HIS A 74 -10.78 17.04 -10.40
C HIS A 74 -12.11 17.58 -9.91
N ARG A 75 -12.44 18.80 -10.31
CA ARG A 75 -13.67 19.49 -9.93
C ARG A 75 -14.35 20.05 -11.17
N PHE A 76 -15.62 19.70 -11.36
CA PHE A 76 -16.50 20.26 -12.38
C PHE A 76 -17.64 21.00 -11.69
N GLN A 77 -17.61 22.33 -11.73
CA GLN A 77 -18.69 23.17 -11.20
C GLN A 77 -19.69 23.48 -12.30
N ILE A 78 -20.94 23.09 -12.09
CA ILE A 78 -22.04 23.28 -13.04
C ILE A 78 -22.95 24.36 -12.48
N VAL A 79 -23.08 25.47 -13.22
CA VAL A 79 -23.81 26.66 -12.78
C VAL A 79 -24.97 26.92 -13.74
N SER A 80 -26.19 26.89 -13.22
CA SER A 80 -27.39 27.22 -13.98
C SER A 80 -27.36 28.67 -14.48
N THR A 81 -27.83 28.88 -15.71
CA THR A 81 -27.99 30.18 -16.35
C THR A 81 -29.47 30.50 -16.59
N ASN A 82 -29.80 31.79 -16.71
CA ASN A 82 -31.20 32.26 -16.83
C ASN A 82 -31.91 31.78 -18.11
N ASP A 83 -31.16 31.28 -19.09
CA ASP A 83 -31.66 30.72 -20.36
C ASP A 83 -32.05 29.23 -20.25
N GLY A 84 -32.02 28.65 -19.05
CA GLY A 84 -32.40 27.25 -18.84
C GLY A 84 -31.33 26.25 -19.27
N ASN A 85 -30.07 26.67 -19.36
CA ASN A 85 -28.89 25.81 -19.56
C ASN A 85 -27.94 25.92 -18.35
N CYS A 86 -26.79 25.26 -18.41
CA CYS A 86 -25.72 25.39 -17.42
C CYS A 86 -24.39 25.70 -18.10
N ARG A 87 -23.55 26.47 -17.40
CA ARG A 87 -22.11 26.61 -17.69
C ARG A 87 -21.33 25.63 -16.85
N VAL A 88 -20.28 25.07 -17.41
CA VAL A 88 -19.38 24.12 -16.74
C VAL A 88 -18.01 24.75 -16.57
N PHE A 89 -17.47 24.70 -15.36
CA PHE A 89 -16.12 25.14 -15.03
C PHE A 89 -15.30 23.97 -14.51
N TYR A 90 -14.01 23.93 -14.82
CA TYR A 90 -13.11 22.86 -14.43
C TYR A 90 -11.86 23.39 -13.72
N ASN A 91 -11.44 22.70 -12.67
CA ASN A 91 -10.12 22.82 -12.06
C ASN A 91 -9.65 21.47 -11.50
N SER A 92 -8.34 21.29 -11.35
CA SER A 92 -7.72 20.08 -10.82
C SER A 92 -6.44 20.38 -10.03
N ARG A 93 -6.07 19.46 -9.13
CA ARG A 93 -4.87 19.59 -8.27
C ARG A 93 -4.30 18.23 -7.89
N PHE A 94 -3.00 18.05 -8.09
CA PHE A 94 -2.28 16.90 -7.52
C PHE A 94 -2.26 16.98 -5.99
N GLN A 95 -2.52 15.86 -5.34
CA GLN A 95 -2.55 15.78 -3.88
C GLN A 95 -1.19 15.43 -3.28
N VAL A 96 -0.21 15.07 -4.11
CA VAL A 96 1.03 14.40 -3.68
C VAL A 96 2.31 15.02 -4.26
N ASP A 97 2.37 16.34 -4.41
CA ASP A 97 3.54 17.03 -5.01
C ASP A 97 4.85 16.70 -4.30
N ALA A 98 4.85 16.65 -2.96
CA ALA A 98 6.04 16.30 -2.19
C ALA A 98 6.50 14.85 -2.45
N LEU A 99 5.57 13.92 -2.63
CA LEU A 99 5.90 12.52 -2.96
C LEU A 99 6.46 12.40 -4.38
N MET A 100 5.87 13.13 -5.33
CA MET A 100 6.39 13.19 -6.69
C MET A 100 7.80 13.79 -6.72
N GLU A 101 8.04 14.87 -5.96
CA GLU A 101 9.36 15.49 -5.88
C GLU A 101 10.41 14.57 -5.23
N GLU A 102 10.02 13.82 -4.19
CA GLU A 102 10.90 12.80 -3.63
C GLU A 102 11.27 11.75 -4.69
N ALA A 103 10.30 11.26 -5.46
CA ALA A 103 10.56 10.33 -6.57
C ALA A 103 11.48 10.93 -7.64
N ARG A 104 11.34 12.22 -7.98
CA ARG A 104 12.26 12.92 -8.91
C ARG A 104 13.68 13.00 -8.35
N ARG A 105 13.80 13.22 -7.04
CA ARG A 105 15.07 13.40 -6.35
C ARG A 105 15.84 12.09 -6.18
N THR A 106 15.17 11.02 -5.77
CA THR A 106 15.79 9.72 -5.44
C THR A 106 15.80 8.76 -6.62
N GLY A 107 14.86 8.90 -7.56
CA GLY A 107 14.59 7.88 -8.58
C GLY A 107 13.89 6.63 -8.05
N ASP A 108 13.48 6.61 -6.78
CA ASP A 108 12.75 5.49 -6.17
C ASP A 108 11.90 5.94 -4.96
N LEU A 109 10.77 5.27 -4.74
CA LEU A 109 9.94 5.45 -3.54
C LEU A 109 9.92 4.16 -2.74
N THR A 110 10.27 4.23 -1.46
CA THR A 110 10.52 3.06 -0.61
C THR A 110 9.28 2.46 0.07
N ALA A 111 8.17 3.21 0.14
CA ALA A 111 6.94 2.79 0.81
C ALA A 111 6.21 1.65 0.07
N VAL A 112 5.73 0.63 0.78
CA VAL A 112 4.92 -0.45 0.19
C VAL A 112 3.59 0.10 -0.33
N THR A 113 3.26 -0.21 -1.58
CA THR A 113 2.00 0.20 -2.22
C THR A 113 1.26 -1.03 -2.79
N PHE A 114 0.18 -0.82 -3.55
CA PHE A 114 -0.71 -1.87 -3.99
C PHE A 114 -0.01 -2.90 -4.89
N GLY A 115 0.60 -2.45 -5.99
CA GLY A 115 1.12 -3.30 -7.06
C GLY A 115 2.51 -2.91 -7.57
N GLN A 116 3.26 -2.05 -6.86
CA GLN A 116 4.59 -1.64 -7.31
C GLN A 116 5.52 -2.86 -7.41
N LYS A 117 6.13 -3.08 -8.57
CA LYS A 117 7.12 -4.14 -8.77
C LYS A 117 8.46 -3.73 -8.12
N ARG A 118 9.09 -4.65 -7.39
CA ARG A 118 10.39 -4.47 -6.71
C ARG A 118 11.23 -5.74 -6.71
N ASP A 119 12.54 -5.59 -6.51
CA ASP A 119 13.45 -6.71 -6.25
C ASP A 119 13.11 -7.38 -4.89
N PRO A 120 13.03 -8.73 -4.83
CA PRO A 120 12.76 -9.47 -3.60
C PRO A 120 13.65 -9.13 -2.40
N CYS A 121 14.94 -8.86 -2.62
CA CYS A 121 15.95 -8.77 -1.55
C CYS A 121 15.92 -7.44 -0.79
N GLU A 122 15.55 -6.33 -1.44
CA GLU A 122 15.34 -5.03 -0.77
C GLU A 122 13.98 -4.96 -0.06
N SER A 123 13.03 -5.81 -0.47
CA SER A 123 11.62 -5.68 -0.10
C SER A 123 11.32 -6.00 1.38
N PHE A 124 12.04 -6.92 2.03
CA PHE A 124 11.69 -7.43 3.37
C PHE A 124 12.02 -6.43 4.49
N SER A 125 13.26 -5.93 4.54
CA SER A 125 13.70 -4.96 5.56
C SER A 125 12.90 -3.66 5.49
N HIS A 126 12.55 -3.20 4.28
CA HIS A 126 11.68 -2.04 4.07
C HIS A 126 10.21 -2.31 4.45
N LYS A 127 9.68 -3.53 4.27
CA LYS A 127 8.32 -3.91 4.70
C LYS A 127 8.17 -3.91 6.21
N VAL A 128 9.12 -4.50 6.94
CA VAL A 128 9.12 -4.47 8.41
C VAL A 128 9.22 -3.02 8.89
N LYS A 129 10.07 -2.20 8.26
CA LYS A 129 10.16 -0.77 8.55
C LYS A 129 8.83 -0.04 8.29
N THR A 130 8.17 -0.27 7.17
CA THR A 130 6.90 0.41 6.79
C THR A 130 5.71 -0.03 7.66
N VAL A 131 5.65 -1.30 8.06
CA VAL A 131 4.56 -1.85 8.89
C VAL A 131 4.69 -1.43 10.37
N PHE A 132 5.90 -1.12 10.84
CA PHE A 132 6.18 -0.90 12.27
C PHE A 132 6.84 0.44 12.62
N GLU A 133 7.20 1.30 11.66
CA GLU A 133 7.62 2.69 11.94
C GLU A 133 6.42 3.65 12.07
N PRO A 134 6.46 4.57 13.06
CA PRO A 134 5.43 5.58 13.22
C PRO A 134 5.57 6.70 12.18
N THR A 135 4.52 6.89 11.37
CA THR A 135 3.83 8.16 11.08
C THR A 135 4.61 9.49 10.90
N GLU A 136 5.89 9.51 10.53
CA GLU A 136 6.53 10.78 10.10
C GLU A 136 5.90 11.35 8.81
N PHE A 137 5.31 10.49 7.97
CA PHE A 137 4.58 10.87 6.74
C PHE A 137 3.26 11.61 6.99
N LEU A 138 2.63 11.46 8.16
CA LEU A 138 1.34 12.12 8.46
C LEU A 138 1.48 13.62 8.75
N ASN A 139 2.70 14.14 8.88
CA ASN A 139 2.90 15.58 9.10
C ASN A 139 2.86 16.38 7.79
N ASN A 140 2.98 15.72 6.64
CA ASN A 140 2.88 16.36 5.33
C ASN A 140 1.78 15.66 4.51
N PRO A 141 0.62 16.30 4.29
CA PRO A 141 -0.48 15.69 3.53
C PRO A 141 -0.08 15.33 2.10
N GLN A 142 0.94 16.00 1.54
CA GLN A 142 1.42 15.78 0.19
C GLN A 142 2.31 14.53 0.04
N LEU A 143 2.49 13.75 1.11
CA LEU A 143 3.20 12.46 1.06
C LEU A 143 2.26 11.24 1.09
N VAL A 144 0.95 11.45 1.30
CA VAL A 144 -0.04 10.37 1.43
C VAL A 144 -0.84 10.22 0.14
N ASN A 145 -0.75 9.06 -0.51
CA ASN A 145 -1.39 8.80 -1.80
C ASN A 145 -2.82 8.24 -1.64
N ALA A 146 -3.79 9.10 -1.32
CA ALA A 146 -5.21 8.73 -1.22
C ALA A 146 -5.96 9.03 -2.52
N ASN A 147 -5.88 8.13 -3.50
CA ASN A 147 -6.31 8.34 -4.89
C ASN A 147 -7.62 7.60 -5.28
N VAL A 148 -8.39 7.06 -4.33
CA VAL A 148 -9.51 6.16 -4.66
C VAL A 148 -10.85 6.89 -4.67
N THR A 149 -11.33 7.37 -3.53
CA THR A 149 -12.63 8.05 -3.40
C THR A 149 -12.49 9.44 -2.81
N VAL A 150 -13.54 10.26 -2.95
CA VAL A 150 -13.66 11.59 -2.34
C VAL A 150 -15.07 11.79 -1.80
N PHE A 151 -15.17 12.38 -0.61
CA PHE A 151 -16.42 12.70 0.07
C PHE A 151 -16.36 14.12 0.64
N ALA A 152 -17.42 14.89 0.54
CA ALA A 152 -17.49 16.17 1.26
C ALA A 152 -18.04 15.97 2.67
N ASN A 153 -17.56 16.78 3.61
CA ASN A 153 -18.13 16.95 4.94
C ASN A 153 -18.34 15.64 5.73
N MET A 154 -17.46 14.64 5.52
CA MET A 154 -17.59 13.35 6.18
C MET A 154 -17.70 13.52 7.71
N PRO A 155 -18.69 12.90 8.38
CA PRO A 155 -18.82 12.93 9.84
C PRO A 155 -17.51 12.60 10.57
N GLY A 156 -17.19 13.36 11.61
CA GLY A 156 -15.93 13.25 12.35
C GLY A 156 -14.70 13.90 11.69
N MET A 157 -14.80 14.35 10.44
CA MET A 157 -13.67 14.92 9.68
C MET A 157 -13.70 16.45 9.53
N LEU A 158 -14.80 17.11 9.90
CA LEU A 158 -14.96 18.57 9.76
C LEU A 158 -13.89 19.39 10.51
N LYS A 159 -13.32 18.82 11.58
CA LYS A 159 -12.24 19.44 12.37
C LYS A 159 -10.95 19.71 11.57
N TYR A 160 -10.80 19.12 10.40
CA TYR A 160 -9.66 19.29 9.49
C TYR A 160 -9.93 20.31 8.37
N GLY A 161 -11.15 20.85 8.27
CA GLY A 161 -11.47 21.90 7.31
C GLY A 161 -10.88 23.26 7.72
N PRO A 162 -10.71 24.21 6.79
CA PRO A 162 -10.31 25.56 7.13
C PRO A 162 -11.42 26.26 7.95
N ALA A 163 -11.07 27.32 8.68
CA ALA A 163 -12.05 28.21 9.31
C ALA A 163 -12.74 29.09 8.24
N ILE A 164 -13.55 28.47 7.39
CA ILE A 164 -14.35 29.14 6.35
C ILE A 164 -15.62 29.72 7.01
N PRO A 165 -16.12 30.90 6.60
CA PRO A 165 -17.42 31.40 7.03
C PRO A 165 -18.52 30.34 6.90
N ASP A 166 -19.42 30.25 7.89
CA ASP A 166 -20.50 29.25 7.98
C ASP A 166 -21.46 29.21 6.78
N SER A 167 -21.31 30.12 5.81
CA SER A 167 -22.08 30.15 4.56
C SER A 167 -21.59 29.18 3.48
N SER A 168 -20.37 28.62 3.59
CA SER A 168 -19.90 27.61 2.62
C SER A 168 -20.56 26.26 2.88
N GLN A 169 -21.31 25.73 1.91
CA GLN A 169 -21.96 24.42 2.02
C GLN A 169 -20.94 23.27 2.18
N PHE A 170 -19.71 23.43 1.69
CA PHE A 170 -18.65 22.42 1.73
C PHE A 170 -17.46 22.97 2.51
N LYS A 171 -17.11 22.31 3.62
CA LYS A 171 -16.01 22.74 4.50
C LYS A 171 -14.72 21.96 4.24
N VAL A 172 -14.84 20.68 3.88
CA VAL A 172 -13.69 19.81 3.65
C VAL A 172 -14.03 18.69 2.66
N LEU A 173 -13.10 18.38 1.77
CA LEU A 173 -13.09 17.13 1.00
C LEU A 173 -12.21 16.11 1.73
N THR A 174 -12.69 14.89 1.86
CA THR A 174 -12.00 13.76 2.48
C THR A 174 -11.74 12.71 1.41
N CYS A 175 -10.48 12.42 1.15
CA CYS A 175 -10.07 11.43 0.16
C CYS A 175 -9.53 10.17 0.84
N LEU A 176 -9.95 9.01 0.35
CA LEU A 176 -9.62 7.71 0.94
C LEU A 176 -8.85 6.81 -0.04
N THR A 177 -8.21 5.80 0.54
CA THR A 177 -7.64 4.61 -0.10
C THR A 177 -7.99 3.39 0.78
N ASP A 178 -7.60 2.18 0.40
CA ASP A 178 -7.82 0.96 1.21
C ASP A 178 -6.81 0.80 2.37
N ALA A 179 -6.04 1.86 2.66
CA ALA A 179 -5.29 2.02 3.89
C ALA A 179 -6.09 2.84 4.92
N ASN A 180 -5.69 2.77 6.18
CA ASN A 180 -6.31 3.56 7.25
C ASN A 180 -6.00 5.08 7.20
N GLN A 181 -5.16 5.50 6.25
CA GLN A 181 -4.71 6.88 6.06
C GLN A 181 -5.74 7.66 5.25
N ILE A 182 -5.98 8.90 5.67
CA ILE A 182 -7.00 9.79 5.13
C ILE A 182 -6.34 11.14 4.80
N THR A 183 -6.67 11.71 3.65
CA THR A 183 -6.25 13.08 3.29
C THR A 183 -7.45 14.00 3.21
N HIS A 184 -7.22 15.28 3.50
CA HIS A 184 -8.22 16.33 3.46
C HIS A 184 -7.80 17.42 2.50
N ALA A 185 -8.72 17.92 1.69
CA ALA A 185 -8.47 18.95 0.69
C ALA A 185 -9.52 20.07 0.74
N ASN A 186 -9.14 21.24 0.26
CA ASN A 186 -10.03 22.38 0.12
C ASN A 186 -11.05 22.12 -1.01
N PRO A 187 -12.36 22.32 -0.79
CA PRO A 187 -13.37 22.02 -1.81
C PRO A 187 -13.34 22.95 -3.03
N GLU A 188 -12.78 24.15 -2.93
CA GLU A 188 -12.72 25.10 -4.05
C GLU A 188 -11.37 25.03 -4.76
N THR A 189 -10.27 25.19 -4.00
CA THR A 189 -8.91 25.23 -4.55
C THR A 189 -8.31 23.85 -4.76
N LEU A 190 -8.90 22.80 -4.17
CA LEU A 190 -8.39 21.42 -4.17
C LEU A 190 -7.01 21.25 -3.51
N GLU A 191 -6.53 22.25 -2.78
CA GLU A 191 -5.26 22.17 -2.06
C GLU A 191 -5.32 21.15 -0.92
N PRO A 192 -4.31 20.28 -0.76
CA PRO A 192 -4.18 19.41 0.41
C PRO A 192 -4.04 20.23 1.70
N ILE A 193 -4.94 20.01 2.66
CA ILE A 193 -4.99 20.74 3.93
C ILE A 193 -4.32 19.94 5.05
N ALA A 194 -4.69 18.67 5.20
CA ALA A 194 -4.30 17.87 6.35
C ALA A 194 -4.40 16.38 6.07
N THR A 195 -3.82 15.60 6.96
CA THR A 195 -3.89 14.14 6.99
C THR A 195 -4.42 13.68 8.33
N SER A 196 -5.16 12.58 8.32
CA SER A 196 -5.65 11.89 9.50
C SER A 196 -5.62 10.38 9.27
N THR A 197 -6.01 9.64 10.29
CA THR A 197 -6.21 8.19 10.22
C THR A 197 -7.53 7.82 10.88
N GLN A 198 -7.97 6.59 10.68
CA GLN A 198 -9.13 6.08 11.42
C GLN A 198 -8.93 6.06 12.95
N GLN A 199 -7.69 6.10 13.46
CA GLN A 199 -7.46 6.23 14.90
C GLN A 199 -7.91 7.59 15.45
N ASP A 200 -7.96 8.63 14.61
CA ASP A 200 -8.47 9.96 14.96
C ASP A 200 -10.00 10.01 15.08
N LEU A 201 -10.70 8.99 14.56
CA LEU A 201 -12.14 8.76 14.78
C LEU A 201 -12.37 8.03 16.11
N HIS A 202 -11.59 6.98 16.37
CA HIS A 202 -11.68 6.23 17.61
C HIS A 202 -10.35 5.51 17.92
N PRO A 203 -9.85 5.53 19.18
CA PRO A 203 -8.54 5.00 19.55
C PRO A 203 -8.35 3.50 19.25
N ASP A 204 -9.43 2.72 19.16
CA ASP A 204 -9.36 1.28 18.87
C ASP A 204 -9.16 0.94 17.39
N LEU A 205 -9.32 1.89 16.46
CA LEU A 205 -9.21 1.68 15.00
C LEU A 205 -7.75 1.66 14.53
N LYS A 206 -6.94 0.79 15.14
CA LYS A 206 -5.47 0.73 14.96
C LYS A 206 -4.98 -0.13 13.79
N GLY A 207 -5.90 -0.68 13.00
CA GLY A 207 -5.59 -1.49 11.83
C GLY A 207 -4.99 -0.67 10.70
N GLN A 208 -4.17 -1.31 9.89
CA GLN A 208 -3.41 -0.71 8.80
C GLN A 208 -4.27 -0.50 7.53
N LEU A 209 -5.26 -1.38 7.32
CA LEU A 209 -6.10 -1.37 6.13
C LEU A 209 -7.53 -0.93 6.46
N SER A 210 -8.24 -0.45 5.45
CA SER A 210 -9.64 -0.08 5.49
C SER A 210 -10.28 -0.27 4.10
N CYS A 211 -11.50 0.24 3.91
CA CYS A 211 -12.14 0.34 2.61
C CYS A 211 -12.29 1.81 2.23
N ALA A 212 -11.95 2.14 0.99
CA ALA A 212 -12.19 3.45 0.41
C ALA A 212 -13.69 3.74 0.16
N HIS A 213 -14.58 2.75 0.29
CA HIS A 213 -16.02 2.84 0.01
C HIS A 213 -16.88 2.72 1.28
N PRO A 214 -16.79 3.68 2.23
CA PRO A 214 -17.70 3.72 3.35
C PRO A 214 -19.15 3.83 2.86
N GLN A 215 -20.07 3.20 3.58
CA GLN A 215 -21.50 3.22 3.29
C GLN A 215 -22.20 4.26 4.16
N PHE A 216 -23.13 4.99 3.58
CA PHE A 216 -23.90 6.03 4.26
C PHE A 216 -25.32 5.53 4.51
N ASP A 217 -25.83 5.67 5.73
CA ASP A 217 -27.24 5.41 6.02
C ASP A 217 -28.09 6.55 5.43
N PRO A 218 -28.95 6.29 4.44
CA PRO A 218 -29.71 7.36 3.78
C PRO A 218 -30.71 8.07 4.71
N GLU A 219 -31.06 7.47 5.85
CA GLU A 219 -31.99 8.08 6.81
C GLU A 219 -31.28 8.96 7.85
N THR A 220 -30.16 8.49 8.39
CA THR A 220 -29.47 9.17 9.50
C THR A 220 -28.24 9.97 9.05
N GLY A 221 -27.71 9.68 7.87
CA GLY A 221 -26.42 10.19 7.38
C GLY A 221 -25.21 9.48 8.00
N ASP A 222 -25.42 8.50 8.87
CA ASP A 222 -24.32 7.82 9.58
C ASP A 222 -23.42 7.06 8.60
N VAL A 223 -22.12 7.04 8.90
CA VAL A 223 -21.11 6.42 8.04
C VAL A 223 -20.64 5.10 8.62
N TYR A 224 -20.71 4.03 7.83
CA TYR A 224 -20.27 2.69 8.17
C TYR A 224 -19.04 2.32 7.35
N ASN A 225 -18.01 1.79 8.00
CA ASN A 225 -16.81 1.27 7.34
C ASN A 225 -16.15 0.19 8.22
N TYR A 226 -15.01 -0.35 7.82
CA TYR A 226 -14.21 -1.25 8.63
C TYR A 226 -12.75 -0.81 8.71
N ASN A 227 -12.10 -1.20 9.80
CA ASN A 227 -10.67 -1.08 9.99
C ASN A 227 -10.07 -2.48 10.20
N LEU A 228 -9.14 -2.88 9.33
CA LEU A 228 -8.52 -4.19 9.33
C LEU A 228 -7.11 -4.10 9.90
N HIS A 229 -6.91 -4.76 11.04
CA HIS A 229 -5.59 -4.97 11.60
C HIS A 229 -5.02 -6.29 11.11
N LEU A 230 -3.90 -6.23 10.39
CA LEU A 230 -3.15 -7.39 9.93
C LEU A 230 -2.24 -7.89 11.05
N GLY A 231 -2.30 -9.18 11.33
CA GLY A 231 -1.47 -9.87 12.31
C GLY A 231 -1.75 -11.37 12.33
N PRO A 232 -1.14 -12.16 13.23
CA PRO A 232 -1.36 -13.62 13.33
C PRO A 232 -2.84 -14.00 13.46
N ARG A 233 -3.61 -13.11 14.11
CA ARG A 233 -5.07 -13.08 14.06
C ARG A 233 -5.52 -11.72 13.55
N SER A 234 -5.70 -11.62 12.24
CA SER A 234 -6.27 -10.44 11.61
C SER A 234 -7.61 -10.10 12.25
N THR A 235 -7.83 -8.82 12.54
CA THR A 235 -9.04 -8.34 13.21
C THR A 235 -9.73 -7.27 12.37
N PHE A 236 -10.94 -7.56 11.92
CA PHE A 236 -11.85 -6.59 11.33
C PHE A 236 -12.60 -5.86 12.45
N ARG A 237 -12.53 -4.53 12.43
CA ARG A 237 -13.32 -3.65 13.29
C ARG A 237 -14.33 -2.93 12.43
N ILE A 238 -15.56 -3.42 12.38
CA ILE A 238 -16.65 -2.72 11.71
C ILE A 238 -17.06 -1.58 12.62
N TYR A 239 -17.11 -0.35 12.12
CA TYR A 239 -17.48 0.80 12.92
C TYR A 239 -18.55 1.62 12.22
N HIS A 240 -19.29 2.38 13.00
CA HIS A 240 -20.15 3.44 12.50
C HIS A 240 -19.75 4.78 13.12
N THR A 241 -19.90 5.86 12.36
CA THR A 241 -19.69 7.24 12.82
C THR A 241 -20.99 8.00 12.65
N SER A 242 -21.52 8.51 13.75
CA SER A 242 -22.80 9.19 13.75
C SER A 242 -22.71 10.55 13.06
N ALA A 243 -23.60 10.85 12.11
CA ALA A 243 -23.65 12.17 11.48
C ALA A 243 -24.04 13.28 12.46
N SER A 244 -24.97 12.98 13.38
CA SER A 244 -25.49 13.96 14.35
C SER A 244 -24.49 14.31 15.46
N THR A 245 -23.69 13.35 15.91
CA THR A 245 -22.78 13.53 17.05
C THR A 245 -21.31 13.48 16.67
N SER A 246 -20.97 13.04 15.46
CA SER A 246 -19.59 12.73 15.02
C SER A 246 -18.87 11.69 15.90
N LYS A 247 -19.60 10.93 16.72
CA LYS A 247 -19.05 9.87 17.58
C LYS A 247 -18.92 8.56 16.80
N THR A 248 -17.81 7.85 16.98
CA THR A 248 -17.52 6.57 16.33
C THR A 248 -17.56 5.40 17.32
N GLU A 249 -18.18 4.28 16.94
CA GLU A 249 -18.28 3.08 17.79
C GLU A 249 -17.89 1.80 17.00
N PRO A 250 -16.86 1.05 17.43
CA PRO A 250 -16.39 -0.17 16.75
C PRO A 250 -17.01 -1.48 17.29
N SER A 251 -17.09 -2.48 16.41
CA SER A 251 -17.48 -3.88 16.66
C SER A 251 -16.42 -4.83 16.09
N TYR A 252 -16.14 -5.96 16.75
CA TYR A 252 -14.93 -6.76 16.51
C TYR A 252 -15.18 -8.15 15.89
N PHE A 253 -14.37 -8.51 14.89
CA PHE A 253 -14.31 -9.83 14.24
C PHE A 253 -12.86 -10.28 14.05
N LYS A 254 -12.54 -11.56 14.29
CA LYS A 254 -11.17 -12.11 14.17
C LYS A 254 -11.11 -13.24 13.14
N CYS A 255 -10.07 -13.26 12.31
CA CYS A 255 -9.76 -14.27 11.28
C CYS A 255 -8.23 -14.57 11.24
N LEU A 256 -7.79 -15.61 10.53
CA LEU A 256 -6.37 -16.00 10.43
C LEU A 256 -5.58 -15.04 9.50
N GLY A 257 -4.31 -14.81 9.82
CA GLY A 257 -3.44 -13.72 9.33
C GLY A 257 -3.00 -13.74 7.85
N ALA A 258 -2.38 -12.63 7.39
CA ALA A 258 -2.01 -12.37 5.99
C ALA A 258 -0.48 -12.44 5.71
N PRO A 259 -0.03 -12.90 4.51
CA PRO A 259 1.37 -13.07 4.12
C PRO A 259 2.03 -11.80 3.52
N ILE A 260 1.57 -10.59 3.88
CA ILE A 260 2.05 -9.34 3.27
C ILE A 260 3.52 -9.00 3.53
N LEU A 261 4.12 -9.47 4.63
CA LEU A 261 5.55 -9.22 4.90
C LEU A 261 6.48 -10.02 3.97
N TRP A 262 5.96 -11.02 3.24
CA TRP A 262 6.76 -12.02 2.52
C TRP A 262 6.71 -11.89 1.00
N GLU A 263 5.74 -11.16 0.47
CA GLU A 263 5.50 -10.99 -0.98
C GLU A 263 5.74 -9.53 -1.41
N ARG A 264 6.14 -9.28 -2.66
CA ARG A 264 6.78 -8.02 -3.11
C ARG A 264 5.93 -6.77 -2.83
N ASN A 265 4.63 -6.87 -3.08
CA ASN A 265 3.61 -5.84 -2.87
C ASN A 265 2.32 -6.48 -2.31
N MET A 266 1.26 -5.69 -2.11
CA MET A 266 0.00 -6.19 -1.56
C MET A 266 -0.69 -7.17 -2.52
N LEU A 267 -0.64 -6.93 -3.83
CA LEU A 267 -1.22 -7.81 -4.83
C LEU A 267 -0.60 -9.21 -4.81
N ASP A 268 0.72 -9.32 -4.80
CA ASP A 268 1.42 -10.61 -4.74
C ASP A 268 1.15 -11.38 -3.42
N ALA A 269 0.79 -10.66 -2.35
CA ALA A 269 0.39 -11.24 -1.06
C ALA A 269 -1.01 -11.87 -1.09
N MET A 270 -1.86 -11.48 -2.03
CA MET A 270 -3.20 -12.03 -2.19
C MET A 270 -3.15 -13.24 -3.13
N LYS A 271 -3.53 -14.42 -2.63
CA LYS A 271 -3.66 -15.63 -3.46
C LYS A 271 -5.11 -16.09 -3.49
N PHE A 272 -5.60 -16.38 -4.69
CA PHE A 272 -6.96 -16.87 -4.84
C PHE A 272 -6.96 -18.37 -4.52
N ASP A 273 -7.74 -18.76 -3.51
CA ASP A 273 -7.97 -20.15 -3.17
C ASP A 273 -9.31 -20.59 -3.75
N SER A 274 -9.27 -21.32 -4.87
CA SER A 274 -10.47 -21.84 -5.53
C SER A 274 -11.18 -22.93 -4.73
N THR A 275 -10.58 -23.43 -3.65
CA THR A 275 -11.17 -24.43 -2.74
C THR A 275 -11.80 -23.79 -1.50
N ALA A 276 -11.52 -22.50 -1.25
CA ALA A 276 -12.11 -21.77 -0.14
C ALA A 276 -13.59 -21.45 -0.36
N GLN A 277 -14.28 -21.04 0.70
CA GLN A 277 -15.65 -20.54 0.65
C GLN A 277 -15.68 -19.04 0.89
N THR A 278 -16.52 -18.31 0.16
CA THR A 278 -16.82 -16.92 0.49
C THR A 278 -17.78 -16.89 1.67
N HIS A 279 -17.42 -16.17 2.72
CA HIS A 279 -18.24 -16.01 3.92
C HIS A 279 -19.00 -14.68 3.91
N TRP A 280 -20.31 -14.74 4.12
CA TRP A 280 -21.18 -13.59 4.24
C TRP A 280 -21.54 -13.40 5.71
N PHE A 281 -21.33 -12.20 6.24
CA PHE A 281 -21.65 -11.84 7.61
C PHE A 281 -22.73 -10.78 7.63
N VAL A 282 -23.86 -11.09 8.26
CA VAL A 282 -24.92 -10.10 8.50
C VAL A 282 -24.74 -9.55 9.90
N VAL A 283 -24.53 -8.24 9.99
CA VAL A 283 -24.29 -7.53 11.25
C VAL A 283 -25.45 -6.58 11.52
N ASP A 284 -25.93 -6.60 12.75
CA ASP A 284 -26.97 -5.69 13.22
C ASP A 284 -26.47 -4.25 13.24
N ARG A 285 -26.98 -3.46 12.29
CA ARG A 285 -26.62 -2.05 12.08
C ARG A 285 -26.85 -1.18 13.31
N LYS A 286 -27.84 -1.54 14.15
CA LYS A 286 -28.23 -0.80 15.36
C LYS A 286 -27.41 -1.18 16.60
N GLY A 287 -26.32 -1.93 16.44
CA GLY A 287 -25.25 -2.08 17.43
C GLY A 287 -25.55 -2.95 18.66
N HIS A 288 -26.72 -3.55 18.78
CA HIS A 288 -27.11 -4.29 20.01
C HIS A 288 -26.98 -5.81 19.89
N ARG A 289 -26.90 -6.37 18.68
CA ARG A 289 -26.86 -7.84 18.47
C ARG A 289 -25.56 -8.37 17.85
N GLY A 290 -24.71 -7.52 17.27
CA GLY A 290 -23.51 -7.97 16.55
C GLY A 290 -23.85 -8.79 15.29
N VAL A 291 -23.11 -9.86 15.00
CA VAL A 291 -23.44 -10.78 13.88
C VAL A 291 -24.73 -11.55 14.18
N VAL A 292 -25.74 -11.33 13.34
CA VAL A 292 -27.08 -11.95 13.43
C VAL A 292 -27.24 -13.17 12.53
N ALA A 293 -26.46 -13.28 11.45
CA ALA A 293 -26.46 -14.45 10.57
C ALA A 293 -25.13 -14.63 9.83
N LYS A 294 -24.84 -15.86 9.41
CA LYS A 294 -23.66 -16.21 8.60
C LYS A 294 -24.08 -17.08 7.44
N PHE A 295 -23.55 -16.78 6.25
CA PHE A 295 -23.76 -17.61 5.07
C PHE A 295 -22.44 -17.94 4.37
N VAL A 296 -22.48 -18.94 3.50
CA VAL A 296 -21.37 -19.32 2.63
C VAL A 296 -21.81 -19.43 1.17
N SER A 297 -20.94 -19.09 0.24
CA SER A 297 -21.10 -19.32 -1.20
C SER A 297 -19.80 -19.88 -1.79
N PRO A 298 -19.83 -20.38 -3.05
CA PRO A 298 -18.61 -20.64 -3.81
C PRO A 298 -17.67 -19.42 -3.81
N PRO A 299 -16.36 -19.64 -3.98
CA PRO A 299 -15.37 -18.57 -3.99
C PRO A 299 -15.54 -17.68 -5.22
N PHE A 300 -15.39 -16.38 -5.01
CA PHE A 300 -15.33 -15.37 -6.07
C PHE A 300 -14.54 -14.17 -5.54
N PHE A 301 -14.12 -13.29 -6.44
CA PHE A 301 -13.54 -12.00 -6.09
C PHE A 301 -14.50 -10.88 -6.48
N ALA A 302 -14.52 -9.79 -5.73
CA ALA A 302 -15.34 -8.62 -6.04
C ALA A 302 -14.66 -7.34 -5.54
N PHE A 303 -14.71 -6.28 -6.35
CA PHE A 303 -14.38 -4.92 -5.91
C PHE A 303 -15.61 -4.23 -5.35
N HIS A 304 -16.67 -4.15 -6.16
CA HIS A 304 -17.81 -3.30 -5.89
C HIS A 304 -19.08 -4.10 -5.60
N THR A 305 -19.78 -3.67 -4.54
CA THR A 305 -21.18 -3.99 -4.34
C THR A 305 -22.04 -2.98 -5.10
N ILE A 306 -23.16 -3.44 -5.65
CA ILE A 306 -24.11 -2.59 -6.40
C ILE A 306 -25.14 -2.02 -5.43
N ASN A 307 -25.83 -2.90 -4.69
CA ASN A 307 -26.83 -2.52 -3.69
C ASN A 307 -27.11 -3.71 -2.75
N ALA A 308 -27.73 -3.46 -1.60
CA ALA A 308 -28.25 -4.51 -0.73
C ALA A 308 -29.54 -4.06 -0.04
N PHE A 309 -30.57 -4.88 -0.02
CA PHE A 309 -31.88 -4.52 0.55
C PHE A 309 -32.58 -5.70 1.19
N GLN A 310 -33.62 -5.42 1.99
CA GLN A 310 -34.39 -6.45 2.67
C GLN A 310 -35.65 -6.80 1.87
N GLU A 311 -35.97 -8.09 1.82
CA GLU A 311 -37.26 -8.62 1.39
C GLU A 311 -37.94 -9.32 2.59
N PRO A 312 -39.28 -9.27 2.69
CA PRO A 312 -40.00 -10.04 3.70
C PRO A 312 -39.64 -11.54 3.62
N GLY A 313 -39.35 -12.14 4.77
CA GLY A 313 -39.19 -13.58 4.92
C GLY A 313 -40.41 -14.23 5.55
N ASP A 314 -40.22 -15.45 6.06
CA ASP A 314 -41.20 -16.12 6.93
C ASP A 314 -41.33 -15.40 8.28
N LYS A 315 -42.26 -15.85 9.14
CA LYS A 315 -42.50 -15.26 10.47
C LYS A 315 -41.19 -15.01 11.24
N ASN A 316 -40.99 -13.76 11.66
CA ASN A 316 -39.80 -13.26 12.39
C ASN A 316 -38.46 -13.35 11.63
N THR A 317 -38.49 -13.45 10.30
CA THR A 317 -37.28 -13.45 9.46
C THR A 317 -37.38 -12.46 8.31
N VAL A 318 -36.22 -12.04 7.81
CA VAL A 318 -36.07 -11.26 6.58
C VAL A 318 -35.10 -11.96 5.64
N ASN A 319 -35.26 -11.76 4.34
CA ASN A 319 -34.25 -12.14 3.36
C ASN A 319 -33.41 -10.90 3.06
N ILE A 320 -32.09 -11.05 2.97
CA ILE A 320 -31.20 -9.97 2.52
C ILE A 320 -30.80 -10.27 1.08
N ILE A 321 -31.07 -9.34 0.19
CA ILE A 321 -30.63 -9.39 -1.20
C ILE A 321 -29.35 -8.58 -1.33
N CYS A 322 -28.33 -9.15 -1.96
CA CYS A 322 -27.04 -8.53 -2.22
C CYS A 322 -26.74 -8.57 -3.71
N ASP A 323 -26.62 -7.40 -4.33
CA ASP A 323 -26.19 -7.27 -5.73
C ASP A 323 -24.70 -6.88 -5.74
N VAL A 324 -23.88 -7.65 -6.46
CA VAL A 324 -22.42 -7.53 -6.46
C VAL A 324 -21.88 -7.69 -7.88
N VAL A 325 -20.81 -6.95 -8.20
CA VAL A 325 -20.00 -7.21 -9.41
C VAL A 325 -18.93 -8.23 -9.03
N GLN A 326 -19.05 -9.46 -9.52
CA GLN A 326 -18.13 -10.55 -9.23
C GLN A 326 -17.21 -10.87 -10.40
N TYR A 327 -16.05 -11.41 -10.05
CA TYR A 327 -15.07 -12.04 -10.93
C TYR A 327 -14.84 -13.48 -10.46
N ALA A 328 -14.50 -14.37 -11.40
CA ALA A 328 -14.22 -15.76 -11.06
C ALA A 328 -12.97 -15.89 -10.16
N ASN A 329 -12.01 -14.99 -10.32
CA ASN A 329 -10.76 -14.94 -9.57
C ASN A 329 -10.18 -13.50 -9.54
N MET A 330 -8.90 -13.37 -9.19
CA MET A 330 -8.21 -12.07 -9.08
C MET A 330 -7.45 -11.63 -10.34
N ASP A 331 -7.60 -12.30 -11.49
CA ASP A 331 -6.83 -12.01 -12.72
C ASP A 331 -7.00 -10.55 -13.19
N THR A 332 -8.20 -9.98 -12.97
CA THR A 332 -8.53 -8.57 -13.28
C THR A 332 -7.56 -7.57 -12.61
N LEU A 333 -6.98 -7.90 -11.45
CA LEU A 333 -5.98 -7.06 -10.78
C LEU A 333 -4.66 -6.99 -11.55
N HIS A 334 -4.27 -8.07 -12.21
CA HIS A 334 -3.06 -8.07 -13.03
C HIS A 334 -3.30 -7.31 -14.34
N ARG A 335 -4.52 -7.32 -14.88
CA ARG A 335 -4.86 -6.53 -16.06
C ARG A 335 -4.64 -5.01 -15.88
N THR A 336 -4.70 -4.51 -14.65
CA THR A 336 -4.55 -3.08 -14.35
C THR A 336 -3.09 -2.63 -14.14
N TYR A 337 -2.10 -3.45 -14.52
CA TYR A 337 -0.72 -2.98 -14.69
C TYR A 337 -0.59 -2.06 -15.91
N TYR A 338 0.20 -0.99 -15.81
CA TYR A 338 0.37 -0.03 -16.91
C TYR A 338 0.96 -0.65 -18.18
N GLU A 339 1.82 -1.67 -18.03
CA GLU A 339 2.40 -2.40 -19.17
C GLU A 339 1.34 -3.12 -20.00
N ASP A 340 0.27 -3.61 -19.36
CA ASP A 340 -0.84 -4.29 -20.03
C ASP A 340 -1.84 -3.28 -20.59
N LEU A 341 -2.18 -2.23 -19.82
CA LEU A 341 -3.07 -1.15 -20.26
C LEU A 341 -2.55 -0.40 -21.50
N LEU A 342 -1.23 -0.23 -21.61
CA LEU A 342 -0.57 0.48 -22.71
C LEU A 342 0.00 -0.46 -23.80
N SER A 343 -0.33 -1.76 -23.75
CA SER A 343 0.20 -2.74 -24.70
C SER A 343 -0.34 -2.52 -26.13
N THR A 344 0.56 -2.34 -27.10
CA THR A 344 0.22 -2.19 -28.53
C THR A 344 0.36 -3.48 -29.35
N ASP A 345 0.90 -4.55 -28.75
CA ASP A 345 1.41 -5.73 -29.47
C ASP A 345 0.33 -6.77 -29.84
N GLY A 346 -0.93 -6.34 -29.96
CA GLY A 346 -2.06 -7.23 -30.27
C GLY A 346 -2.44 -8.21 -29.15
N LYS A 347 -1.73 -8.21 -28.00
CA LYS A 347 -2.10 -9.00 -26.82
C LYS A 347 -3.50 -8.70 -26.29
N ILE A 348 -4.07 -7.55 -26.63
CA ILE A 348 -5.47 -7.17 -26.35
C ILE A 348 -6.45 -8.30 -26.75
N SER A 349 -6.21 -9.02 -27.86
CA SER A 349 -7.07 -10.12 -28.30
C SER A 349 -7.05 -11.37 -27.42
N ASN A 350 -6.02 -11.55 -26.58
CA ASN A 350 -5.95 -12.67 -25.63
C ASN A 350 -6.80 -12.39 -24.38
N PHE A 351 -7.07 -11.12 -24.06
CA PHE A 351 -7.77 -10.71 -22.84
C PHE A 351 -9.29 -10.58 -23.05
N THR A 352 -9.75 -10.37 -24.29
CA THR A 352 -11.19 -10.33 -24.62
C THR A 352 -11.87 -11.70 -24.58
N SER A 353 -11.11 -12.80 -24.50
CA SER A 353 -11.63 -14.17 -24.48
C SER A 353 -11.63 -14.83 -23.11
N ASN A 354 -11.05 -14.20 -22.08
CA ASN A 354 -10.88 -14.85 -20.77
C ASN A 354 -12.06 -14.52 -19.83
N ARG A 355 -12.95 -15.50 -19.64
CA ARG A 355 -14.15 -15.37 -18.80
C ARG A 355 -13.81 -15.04 -17.33
N SER A 356 -12.60 -15.36 -16.84
CA SER A 356 -12.21 -15.07 -15.46
C SER A 356 -12.06 -13.58 -15.15
N GLU A 357 -11.75 -12.78 -16.16
CA GLU A 357 -11.52 -11.32 -16.07
C GLU A 357 -12.77 -10.50 -16.38
N THR A 358 -13.89 -11.16 -16.73
CA THR A 358 -15.13 -10.49 -17.12
C THR A 358 -15.97 -10.16 -15.89
N PRO A 359 -16.39 -8.89 -15.69
CA PRO A 359 -17.25 -8.52 -14.56
C PRO A 359 -18.68 -9.04 -14.75
N MET A 360 -19.15 -9.80 -13.78
CA MET A 360 -20.49 -10.40 -13.78
C MET A 360 -21.36 -9.73 -12.73
N THR A 361 -22.54 -9.23 -13.12
CA THR A 361 -23.57 -8.79 -12.17
C THR A 361 -24.24 -10.01 -11.56
N VAL A 362 -24.21 -10.13 -10.24
CA VAL A 362 -24.76 -11.27 -9.52
C VAL A 362 -25.61 -10.84 -8.35
N ARG A 363 -26.79 -11.46 -8.25
CA ARG A 363 -27.70 -11.30 -7.11
C ARG A 363 -27.63 -12.52 -6.21
N TYR A 364 -27.24 -12.31 -4.96
CA TYR A 364 -27.34 -13.29 -3.89
C TYR A 364 -28.54 -12.99 -3.01
N ARG A 365 -29.24 -14.05 -2.58
CA ARG A 365 -30.22 -14.02 -1.51
C ARG A 365 -29.63 -14.72 -0.29
N LEU A 366 -29.66 -14.04 0.85
CA LEU A 366 -29.34 -14.57 2.17
C LEU A 366 -30.68 -14.85 2.89
N PRO A 367 -31.19 -16.08 2.84
CA PRO A 367 -32.54 -16.37 3.28
C PRO A 367 -32.65 -16.45 4.82
N ARG A 368 -33.84 -16.14 5.34
CA ARG A 368 -34.24 -16.42 6.75
C ARG A 368 -33.32 -15.80 7.81
N VAL A 369 -32.85 -14.57 7.59
CA VAL A 369 -32.10 -13.81 8.59
C VAL A 369 -33.04 -13.47 9.77
N PRO A 370 -32.70 -13.85 11.01
CA PRO A 370 -33.58 -13.68 12.14
C PRO A 370 -33.68 -12.20 12.58
N THR A 371 -34.91 -11.75 12.81
CA THR A 371 -35.20 -10.42 13.36
C THR A 371 -35.03 -10.36 14.88
N GLU A 372 -35.08 -11.51 15.54
CA GLU A 372 -34.86 -11.68 16.99
C GLU A 372 -33.55 -12.44 17.28
N ARG A 373 -33.14 -12.51 18.55
CA ARG A 373 -31.89 -13.18 18.93
C ARG A 373 -32.09 -14.70 18.94
N THR A 374 -31.55 -15.40 17.95
CA THR A 374 -31.58 -16.87 17.86
C THR A 374 -30.17 -17.48 17.72
N THR A 375 -30.09 -18.81 17.82
CA THR A 375 -28.86 -19.58 17.72
C THR A 375 -28.18 -19.44 16.36
N ARG A 376 -26.84 -19.37 16.38
CA ARG A 376 -26.00 -19.14 15.19
C ARG A 376 -25.93 -20.40 14.33
N THR A 377 -26.60 -20.41 13.18
CA THR A 377 -26.39 -21.41 12.11
C THR A 377 -25.66 -20.76 10.94
N VAL A 378 -24.89 -21.57 10.20
CA VAL A 378 -24.29 -21.17 8.92
C VAL A 378 -25.15 -21.78 7.82
N ALA A 379 -25.66 -20.97 6.91
CA ALA A 379 -26.49 -21.39 5.78
C ALA A 379 -25.82 -21.11 4.42
N ALA A 380 -26.36 -21.64 3.33
CA ALA A 380 -25.88 -21.28 1.99
C ALA A 380 -26.49 -19.94 1.55
N ALA A 381 -25.68 -19.08 0.93
CA ALA A 381 -26.17 -17.94 0.17
C ALA A 381 -26.66 -18.42 -1.20
N GLU A 382 -27.89 -18.09 -1.54
CA GLU A 382 -28.55 -18.52 -2.78
C GLU A 382 -28.19 -17.57 -3.92
N ARG A 383 -27.53 -18.06 -4.98
CA ARG A 383 -27.31 -17.25 -6.18
C ARG A 383 -28.59 -17.25 -7.03
N VAL A 384 -29.22 -16.07 -7.17
CA VAL A 384 -30.50 -15.89 -7.86
C VAL A 384 -30.30 -15.80 -9.37
N PHE A 385 -29.37 -14.96 -9.81
CA PHE A 385 -28.98 -14.85 -11.22
C PHE A 385 -27.52 -14.39 -11.34
N GLU A 386 -26.96 -14.56 -12.53
CA GLU A 386 -25.63 -14.11 -12.92
C GLU A 386 -25.63 -13.84 -14.42
N PHE A 387 -25.16 -12.65 -14.83
CA PHE A 387 -24.99 -12.29 -16.24
C PHE A 387 -23.89 -11.25 -16.42
N GLU A 388 -23.32 -11.19 -17.63
CA GLU A 388 -22.24 -10.28 -17.97
C GLU A 388 -22.70 -8.82 -17.98
N SER A 389 -21.87 -7.92 -17.45
CA SER A 389 -22.21 -6.51 -17.33
C SER A 389 -20.96 -5.62 -17.38
N GLY A 390 -20.79 -4.71 -16.42
CA GLY A 390 -19.64 -3.83 -16.32
C GLY A 390 -19.19 -3.64 -14.88
N GLU A 391 -18.30 -2.66 -14.68
CA GLU A 391 -17.69 -2.29 -13.42
C GLU A 391 -17.97 -0.84 -13.02
N LEU A 392 -17.51 -0.43 -11.84
CA LEU A 392 -17.77 0.88 -11.22
C LEU A 392 -19.28 1.15 -11.19
N PRO A 393 -20.08 0.26 -10.56
CA PRO A 393 -21.52 0.34 -10.59
C PRO A 393 -22.02 1.55 -9.80
N THR A 394 -22.98 2.27 -10.37
CA THR A 394 -23.74 3.33 -9.71
C THR A 394 -25.24 3.06 -9.85
N ILE A 395 -26.02 3.52 -8.89
CA ILE A 395 -27.48 3.42 -8.90
C ILE A 395 -28.07 4.80 -8.70
N ASN A 396 -29.38 4.94 -8.89
CA ASN A 396 -30.08 6.09 -8.37
C ASN A 396 -29.95 6.10 -6.82
N PRO A 397 -29.30 7.10 -6.21
CA PRO A 397 -29.04 7.11 -4.76
C PRO A 397 -30.31 7.06 -3.91
N ARG A 398 -31.49 7.44 -4.44
CA ARG A 398 -32.78 7.32 -3.76
C ARG A 398 -33.19 5.87 -3.45
N PHE A 399 -32.58 4.92 -4.16
CA PHE A 399 -32.81 3.48 -4.06
C PHE A 399 -31.68 2.76 -3.31
N ALA A 400 -30.70 3.48 -2.74
CA ALA A 400 -29.74 2.90 -1.82
C ALA A 400 -30.46 2.21 -0.67
N THR A 401 -30.09 0.96 -0.37
CA THR A 401 -30.72 0.09 0.63
C THR A 401 -32.18 -0.33 0.35
N LYS A 402 -32.69 -0.02 -0.85
CA LYS A 402 -34.03 -0.40 -1.34
C LYS A 402 -33.89 -1.24 -2.61
N ARG A 403 -34.95 -1.93 -3.02
CA ARG A 403 -34.96 -2.65 -4.30
C ARG A 403 -34.75 -1.65 -5.45
N ALA A 404 -33.63 -1.78 -6.15
CA ALA A 404 -33.35 -1.09 -7.40
C ALA A 404 -33.57 -2.05 -8.59
N ARG A 405 -34.08 -1.52 -9.70
CA ARG A 405 -34.17 -2.21 -10.98
C ARG A 405 -32.96 -1.92 -11.87
N TYR A 406 -32.42 -0.70 -11.81
CA TYR A 406 -31.36 -0.25 -12.70
C TYR A 406 -30.07 0.06 -11.96
N HIS A 407 -28.96 -0.33 -12.58
CA HIS A 407 -27.65 0.23 -12.25
C HIS A 407 -26.90 0.61 -13.53
N TYR A 408 -25.89 1.45 -13.38
CA TYR A 408 -25.07 1.99 -14.46
C TYR A 408 -23.61 1.64 -14.20
N CYS A 409 -22.83 1.39 -15.24
CA CYS A 409 -21.45 0.92 -15.08
C CYS A 409 -20.60 1.37 -16.28
N VAL A 410 -19.28 1.27 -16.16
CA VAL A 410 -18.39 1.23 -17.31
C VAL A 410 -18.24 -0.21 -17.79
N ALA A 411 -18.14 -0.40 -19.10
CA ALA A 411 -17.96 -1.72 -19.69
C ALA A 411 -16.77 -1.74 -20.65
N ASN A 412 -16.23 -2.93 -20.83
CA ASN A 412 -15.22 -3.22 -21.82
C ASN A 412 -15.79 -4.24 -22.81
N ARG A 413 -16.14 -3.80 -24.02
CA ARG A 413 -16.64 -4.66 -25.10
C ARG A 413 -15.52 -5.15 -26.00
N GLY A 414 -14.26 -4.89 -25.64
CA GLY A 414 -13.07 -5.32 -26.37
C GLY A 414 -12.65 -4.38 -27.50
N HIS A 415 -13.18 -3.15 -27.55
CA HIS A 415 -12.79 -2.14 -28.53
C HIS A 415 -11.59 -1.30 -28.08
N THR A 416 -11.25 -1.33 -26.78
CA THR A 416 -10.04 -0.71 -26.22
C THR A 416 -9.35 -1.67 -25.25
N SER A 417 -8.13 -1.36 -24.80
CA SER A 417 -7.45 -2.15 -23.76
C SER A 417 -8.07 -1.99 -22.36
N PHE A 418 -8.95 -0.99 -22.17
CA PHE A 418 -9.55 -0.65 -20.89
C PHE A 418 -11.09 -0.58 -20.98
N PHE A 419 -11.73 0.55 -20.65
CA PHE A 419 -13.19 0.72 -20.82
C PHE A 419 -13.52 1.42 -22.15
N ASP A 420 -14.60 1.01 -22.79
CA ASP A 420 -15.06 1.55 -24.10
C ASP A 420 -16.54 1.94 -24.14
N ALA A 421 -17.28 1.70 -23.06
CA ALA A 421 -18.71 1.99 -22.99
C ALA A 421 -19.19 2.31 -21.57
N ILE A 422 -20.36 2.94 -21.51
CA ILE A 422 -21.21 3.10 -20.34
C ILE A 422 -22.41 2.17 -20.54
N GLY A 423 -22.66 1.27 -19.59
CA GLY A 423 -23.79 0.34 -19.59
C GLY A 423 -24.91 0.80 -18.66
N LYS A 424 -26.17 0.71 -19.11
CA LYS A 424 -27.37 0.68 -18.27
C LYS A 424 -27.83 -0.76 -18.16
N VAL A 425 -27.88 -1.28 -16.95
CA VAL A 425 -28.23 -2.67 -16.67
C VAL A 425 -29.61 -2.74 -16.05
N ASP A 426 -30.48 -3.57 -16.63
CA ASP A 426 -31.81 -3.88 -16.08
C ASP A 426 -31.75 -5.24 -15.34
N LEU A 427 -31.91 -5.21 -14.03
CA LEU A 427 -31.82 -6.37 -13.14
C LEU A 427 -33.06 -7.28 -13.20
N GLU A 428 -34.16 -6.82 -13.80
CA GLU A 428 -35.36 -7.64 -14.01
C GLU A 428 -35.26 -8.43 -15.31
N THR A 429 -34.87 -7.78 -16.41
CA THR A 429 -34.73 -8.42 -17.72
C THR A 429 -33.35 -9.05 -17.95
N GLN A 430 -32.36 -8.72 -17.12
CA GLN A 430 -30.97 -9.19 -17.22
C GLN A 430 -30.31 -8.79 -18.55
N THR A 431 -30.58 -7.56 -18.97
CA THR A 431 -30.07 -6.99 -20.23
C THR A 431 -29.26 -5.73 -19.99
N VAL A 432 -28.29 -5.47 -20.87
CA VAL A 432 -27.44 -4.28 -20.82
C VAL A 432 -27.63 -3.46 -22.09
N GLN A 433 -27.92 -2.18 -21.93
CA GLN A 433 -27.90 -1.18 -23.01
C GLN A 433 -26.61 -0.38 -22.90
N TYR A 434 -25.92 -0.12 -24.02
CA TYR A 434 -24.65 0.58 -24.02
C TYR A 434 -24.71 1.95 -24.69
N TRP A 435 -23.96 2.89 -24.15
CA TRP A 435 -23.49 4.12 -24.80
C TRP A 435 -21.98 4.06 -24.94
N GLY A 436 -21.43 4.46 -26.08
CA GLY A 436 -20.01 4.27 -26.40
C GLY A 436 -19.81 3.37 -27.62
N SER A 437 -18.65 3.50 -28.27
CA SER A 437 -18.56 3.55 -29.74
C SER A 437 -18.87 2.26 -30.50
N GLU A 438 -19.30 2.46 -31.74
CA GLU A 438 -19.27 1.49 -32.85
C GLU A 438 -17.95 1.57 -33.65
N MET A 439 -16.80 2.02 -33.08
CA MET A 439 -15.39 1.87 -33.58
C MET A 439 -14.39 2.99 -33.18
N THR A 440 -14.77 4.05 -32.44
CA THR A 440 -13.83 5.11 -31.98
C THR A 440 -13.21 4.85 -30.59
N PRO A 441 -11.92 5.19 -30.36
CA PRO A 441 -11.19 4.89 -29.11
C PRO A 441 -11.52 5.89 -28.00
N HIS A 442 -12.78 5.93 -27.57
CA HIS A 442 -13.22 6.76 -26.45
C HIS A 442 -13.32 5.92 -25.17
N THR A 443 -12.76 6.42 -24.08
CA THR A 443 -12.73 5.70 -22.79
C THR A 443 -13.44 6.51 -21.72
N PRO A 444 -14.63 6.07 -21.26
CA PRO A 444 -15.38 6.75 -20.21
C PRO A 444 -14.88 6.39 -18.81
N SER A 445 -15.05 7.31 -17.86
CA SER A 445 -14.94 7.06 -16.42
C SER A 445 -16.28 6.57 -15.84
N GLU A 446 -16.27 6.21 -14.56
CA GLU A 446 -17.48 5.90 -13.78
C GLU A 446 -18.64 6.89 -14.07
N PRO A 447 -19.82 6.40 -14.47
CA PRO A 447 -21.00 7.24 -14.70
C PRO A 447 -21.68 7.61 -13.38
N ILE A 448 -21.77 8.89 -13.06
CA ILE A 448 -22.44 9.38 -11.84
C ILE A 448 -23.89 9.71 -12.13
N PHE A 449 -24.82 9.05 -11.45
CA PHE A 449 -26.26 9.27 -11.61
C PHE A 449 -26.75 10.50 -10.83
N ILE A 450 -27.42 11.41 -11.53
CA ILE A 450 -28.02 12.63 -11.01
C ILE A 450 -29.55 12.51 -11.08
N PRO A 451 -30.25 12.33 -9.94
CA PRO A 451 -31.70 12.11 -9.94
C PRO A 451 -32.52 13.26 -10.52
N GLY A 452 -33.55 12.89 -11.28
CA GLY A 452 -34.64 13.75 -11.75
C GLY A 452 -35.46 14.42 -10.64
N GLY A 453 -36.61 14.96 -11.03
CA GLY A 453 -37.61 15.49 -10.10
C GLY A 453 -38.08 14.45 -9.06
N THR A 454 -38.68 14.90 -7.97
CA THR A 454 -39.28 13.99 -6.98
C THR A 454 -40.52 13.29 -7.56
N GLY A 455 -40.62 11.97 -7.41
CA GLY A 455 -41.77 11.19 -7.89
C GLY A 455 -41.65 10.67 -9.32
N GLU A 456 -40.54 10.94 -10.00
CA GLU A 456 -40.25 10.37 -11.32
C GLU A 456 -39.75 8.91 -11.21
N ALA A 457 -39.72 8.20 -12.35
CA ALA A 457 -39.25 6.82 -12.42
C ALA A 457 -37.79 6.66 -11.91
N GLU A 458 -37.41 5.43 -11.55
CA GLU A 458 -36.06 5.15 -11.02
C GLU A 458 -34.92 5.62 -11.94
N ASP A 459 -35.10 5.49 -13.25
CA ASP A 459 -34.13 5.90 -14.27
C ASP A 459 -34.34 7.34 -14.78
N ALA A 460 -35.22 8.12 -14.16
CA ALA A 460 -35.41 9.52 -14.49
C ALA A 460 -34.26 10.35 -13.89
N GLY A 461 -33.42 10.90 -14.76
CA GLY A 461 -32.23 11.64 -14.37
C GLY A 461 -31.19 11.64 -15.48
N TYR A 462 -29.98 12.02 -15.10
CA TYR A 462 -28.85 12.13 -16.02
C TYR A 462 -27.63 11.38 -15.51
N LEU A 463 -26.75 10.97 -16.40
CA LEU A 463 -25.43 10.43 -16.08
C LEU A 463 -24.36 11.44 -16.46
N LEU A 464 -23.41 11.68 -15.57
CA LEU A 464 -22.21 12.45 -15.84
C LEU A 464 -20.99 11.53 -15.86
N SER A 465 -20.18 11.59 -16.93
CA SER A 465 -18.94 10.81 -17.05
C SER A 465 -17.86 11.63 -17.76
N VAL A 466 -16.61 11.52 -17.31
CA VAL A 466 -15.47 12.12 -18.01
C VAL A 466 -14.96 11.11 -19.03
N VAL A 467 -14.82 11.54 -20.28
CA VAL A 467 -14.45 10.67 -21.39
C VAL A 467 -13.15 11.17 -22.00
N LEU A 468 -12.17 10.29 -22.15
CA LEU A 468 -11.00 10.54 -22.98
C LEU A 468 -11.36 10.27 -24.44
N ASN A 469 -11.16 11.26 -25.30
CA ASN A 469 -11.01 11.05 -26.73
C ASN A 469 -9.55 10.66 -27.00
N GLY A 470 -9.30 9.36 -27.14
CA GLY A 470 -7.95 8.83 -27.32
C GLY A 470 -7.32 9.18 -28.67
N GLU A 471 -8.11 9.57 -29.68
CA GLU A 471 -7.61 10.02 -30.97
C GLU A 471 -7.12 11.48 -30.91
N ALA A 472 -7.90 12.35 -30.27
CA ALA A 472 -7.56 13.76 -30.12
C ALA A 472 -6.58 14.02 -28.95
N GLY A 473 -6.44 13.08 -28.00
CA GLY A 473 -5.69 13.28 -26.76
C GLY A 473 -6.31 14.35 -25.85
N THR A 474 -7.64 14.52 -25.93
CA THR A 474 -8.40 15.50 -25.15
C THR A 474 -9.55 14.83 -24.40
N SER A 475 -10.09 15.48 -23.38
CA SER A 475 -11.22 14.94 -22.60
C SER A 475 -12.44 15.85 -22.63
N TYR A 476 -13.60 15.26 -22.35
CA TYR A 476 -14.84 16.01 -22.19
C TYR A 476 -15.70 15.40 -21.08
N LEU A 477 -16.52 16.21 -20.42
CA LEU A 477 -17.57 15.75 -19.52
C LEU A 477 -18.83 15.52 -20.35
N VAL A 478 -19.34 14.29 -20.43
CA VAL A 478 -20.59 13.97 -21.13
C VAL A 478 -21.77 13.95 -20.16
N CYS A 479 -22.93 14.42 -20.63
CA CYS A 479 -24.22 14.28 -19.99
C CYS A 479 -25.12 13.38 -20.83
N LEU A 480 -25.57 12.27 -20.26
CA LEU A 480 -26.50 11.32 -20.89
C LEU A 480 -27.85 11.35 -20.18
N ASP A 481 -28.94 11.19 -20.93
CA ASP A 481 -30.23 10.81 -20.36
C ASP A 481 -30.11 9.39 -19.79
N ALA A 482 -30.39 9.21 -18.50
CA ALA A 482 -30.17 7.92 -17.85
C ALA A 482 -31.16 6.84 -18.31
N ARG A 483 -32.33 7.21 -18.85
CA ARG A 483 -33.32 6.27 -19.35
C ARG A 483 -32.89 5.69 -20.69
N THR A 484 -32.50 6.54 -21.63
CA THR A 484 -32.25 6.15 -23.03
C THR A 484 -30.77 6.01 -23.36
N LEU A 485 -29.88 6.47 -22.47
CA LEU A 485 -28.46 6.68 -22.71
C LEU A 485 -28.16 7.59 -23.91
N THR A 486 -29.12 8.42 -24.35
CA THR A 486 -28.86 9.40 -25.41
C THR A 486 -28.06 10.57 -24.86
N GLU A 487 -27.09 11.04 -25.63
CA GLU A 487 -26.32 12.22 -25.26
C GLU A 487 -27.16 13.49 -25.33
N VAL A 488 -27.15 14.25 -24.22
CA VAL A 488 -27.88 15.52 -24.08
C VAL A 488 -26.94 16.70 -24.35
N GLY A 489 -25.69 16.58 -23.89
CA GLY A 489 -24.65 17.55 -24.15
C GLY A 489 -23.29 17.08 -23.63
N ARG A 490 -22.25 17.82 -23.99
CA ARG A 490 -20.89 17.64 -23.45
C ARG A 490 -20.17 18.96 -23.24
N ALA A 491 -19.24 18.97 -22.30
CA ALA A 491 -18.35 20.09 -22.02
C ALA A 491 -16.91 19.70 -22.37
N GLU A 492 -16.35 20.33 -23.40
CA GLU A 492 -15.04 20.00 -23.99
C GLU A 492 -13.90 20.66 -23.20
N HIS A 493 -12.84 19.88 -22.96
CA HIS A 493 -11.55 20.35 -22.50
C HIS A 493 -10.51 20.22 -23.62
N ASP A 494 -9.54 21.13 -23.67
CA ASP A 494 -8.46 21.15 -24.65
C ASP A 494 -7.29 20.17 -24.38
N HIS A 495 -7.36 19.38 -23.31
CA HIS A 495 -6.33 18.40 -22.95
C HIS A 495 -6.93 17.18 -22.25
N ALA A 496 -6.17 16.09 -22.21
CA ALA A 496 -6.54 14.87 -21.52
C ALA A 496 -6.63 15.09 -20.00
N ILE A 497 -7.77 14.74 -19.43
CA ILE A 497 -8.01 14.65 -17.99
C ILE A 497 -7.66 13.23 -17.57
N SER A 498 -6.90 13.07 -16.49
CA SER A 498 -6.48 11.77 -16.00
C SER A 498 -7.65 10.87 -15.60
N PHE A 499 -7.44 9.56 -15.75
CA PHE A 499 -8.44 8.55 -15.45
C PHE A 499 -8.57 8.28 -13.96
N GLY A 500 -9.48 9.01 -13.32
CA GLY A 500 -9.82 8.75 -11.93
C GLY A 500 -10.83 7.63 -11.69
N LEU A 501 -10.73 7.02 -10.52
CA LEU A 501 -11.52 5.87 -10.09
C LEU A 501 -12.96 6.30 -9.77
N HIS A 502 -13.15 7.09 -8.71
CA HIS A 502 -14.48 7.42 -8.20
C HIS A 502 -14.77 8.90 -8.14
N GLY A 503 -16.04 9.24 -8.30
CA GLY A 503 -16.55 10.59 -8.15
C GLY A 503 -17.81 10.69 -7.32
N ARG A 504 -18.09 11.91 -6.84
CA ARG A 504 -19.35 12.26 -6.19
C ARG A 504 -19.82 13.60 -6.70
N GLU A 505 -21.10 13.65 -7.06
CA GLU A 505 -21.80 14.91 -7.28
C GLU A 505 -22.36 15.41 -5.95
N ILE A 506 -22.29 16.72 -5.76
CA ILE A 506 -22.81 17.39 -4.58
C ILE A 506 -23.59 18.63 -5.00
N ARG A 507 -24.88 18.63 -4.67
CA ARG A 507 -25.84 19.66 -5.10
C ARG A 507 -25.74 20.93 -4.27
N SER A 508 -25.84 22.07 -4.95
CA SER A 508 -26.15 23.34 -4.31
C SER A 508 -27.64 23.40 -3.96
N GLY A 509 -28.02 22.97 -2.74
CA GLY A 509 -29.37 23.25 -2.21
C GLY A 509 -30.23 22.07 -1.71
N THR A 510 -29.76 20.82 -1.68
CA THR A 510 -30.53 19.71 -1.09
C THR A 510 -29.68 18.81 -0.19
N GLU A 511 -29.43 19.29 1.03
CA GLU A 511 -29.45 18.52 2.29
C GLU A 511 -29.89 19.47 3.43
N HIS A 512 -31.18 19.77 3.52
CA HIS A 512 -31.84 20.20 4.76
C HIS A 512 -32.33 18.90 5.42
N THR A 513 -32.22 18.60 6.72
CA THR A 513 -32.47 19.41 7.90
C THR A 513 -32.06 18.58 9.12
N SER A 514 -31.02 18.97 9.86
CA SER A 514 -30.76 18.61 11.27
C SER A 514 -29.26 18.75 11.50
N ILE A 515 -28.87 19.83 12.18
CA ILE A 515 -27.80 19.94 13.19
C ILE A 515 -27.56 21.44 13.29
N ARG A 516 -28.35 22.09 14.14
CA ARG A 516 -28.04 23.41 14.68
C ARG A 516 -27.91 23.23 16.18
N ASN A 517 -26.80 23.74 16.71
CA ASN A 517 -26.44 23.90 18.14
C ASN A 517 -25.57 22.80 18.75
N ASN A 518 -24.24 23.01 18.73
CA ASN A 518 -23.40 23.27 19.91
C ASN A 518 -21.93 22.92 19.62
N MET A 519 -21.06 23.93 19.56
CA MET A 519 -19.60 23.76 19.51
C MET A 519 -18.96 24.80 20.43
N MET A 520 -18.21 24.38 21.45
CA MET A 520 -17.06 25.09 22.03
C MET A 520 -16.27 24.17 22.97
N ALA A 521 -14.94 24.46 23.07
CA ALA A 521 -13.90 23.93 23.96
C ALA A 521 -13.15 22.68 23.42
N LEU A 522 -11.81 22.57 23.32
CA LEU A 522 -10.64 23.28 23.87
C LEU A 522 -9.39 23.03 22.99
N ALA A 523 -8.41 23.94 23.05
CA ALA A 523 -7.11 23.84 22.39
C ALA A 523 -5.95 23.61 23.39
N GLY A 524 -4.86 23.00 22.91
CA GLY A 524 -3.49 23.23 23.41
C GLY A 524 -2.65 21.98 23.68
N HIS A 525 -1.51 21.82 22.97
CA HIS A 525 -0.16 21.78 23.59
C HIS A 525 1.00 21.68 22.56
N HIS A 526 2.11 22.32 22.93
CA HIS A 526 3.37 22.50 22.19
C HIS A 526 4.28 21.27 22.12
N VAL A 527 5.07 21.15 21.05
CA VAL A 527 6.20 20.21 20.89
C VAL A 527 7.52 20.99 20.73
N LYS A 528 8.57 20.54 21.44
CA LYS A 528 9.95 21.06 21.37
C LYS A 528 10.81 20.23 20.40
N SER A 529 11.72 20.90 19.70
CA SER A 529 12.70 20.36 18.73
C SER A 529 13.93 19.70 19.38
N THR A 530 14.55 18.73 18.69
CA THR A 530 15.89 18.21 19.02
C THR A 530 16.77 17.94 17.81
N SER A 531 18.07 18.21 18.00
CA SER A 531 19.15 18.35 17.00
C SER A 531 19.92 17.06 16.64
N THR A 532 20.29 16.96 15.36
CA THR A 532 21.53 16.49 14.69
C THR A 532 22.56 15.51 15.33
N ARG A 533 22.19 14.65 16.29
CA ARG A 533 23.10 13.62 16.87
C ARG A 533 22.86 12.19 16.36
N SER A 534 22.06 12.00 15.31
CA SER A 534 21.18 10.82 15.24
C SER A 534 21.45 9.79 14.14
N ILE A 535 22.35 9.98 13.19
CA ILE A 535 22.32 9.11 11.99
C ILE A 535 22.94 7.72 12.26
N ALA A 536 24.07 7.63 12.96
CA ALA A 536 24.69 6.33 13.28
C ALA A 536 23.93 5.54 14.37
N MET A 537 23.53 6.17 15.48
CA MET A 537 22.74 5.50 16.54
C MET A 537 21.30 5.16 16.12
N ARG A 538 20.72 5.82 15.11
CA ARG A 538 19.39 5.45 14.58
C ARG A 538 19.45 4.18 13.73
N HIS A 539 20.51 3.95 12.96
CA HIS A 539 20.66 2.71 12.18
C HIS A 539 20.78 1.48 13.08
N PHE A 540 21.56 1.53 14.17
CA PHE A 540 21.72 0.39 15.08
C PHE A 540 20.50 0.14 15.98
N ASN A 541 19.85 1.18 16.52
CA ASN A 541 18.58 1.02 17.26
C ASN A 541 17.43 0.55 16.36
N CYS A 542 17.49 0.82 15.05
CA CYS A 542 16.56 0.27 14.07
C CYS A 542 16.77 -1.24 13.93
N SER A 543 18.01 -1.73 13.81
CA SER A 543 18.33 -3.16 13.67
C SER A 543 17.84 -4.00 14.86
N VAL A 544 18.01 -3.54 16.11
CA VAL A 544 17.50 -4.26 17.30
C VAL A 544 15.96 -4.34 17.31
N LYS A 545 15.27 -3.26 16.92
CA LYS A 545 13.80 -3.24 16.80
C LYS A 545 13.32 -4.15 15.67
N VAL A 546 14.04 -4.19 14.55
CA VAL A 546 13.77 -5.08 13.40
C VAL A 546 13.93 -6.54 13.81
N SER A 547 15.03 -6.92 14.49
CA SER A 547 15.22 -8.30 14.98
C SER A 547 14.14 -8.72 15.98
N ARG A 548 13.74 -7.84 16.92
CA ARG A 548 12.63 -8.13 17.86
C ARG A 548 11.28 -8.27 17.18
N GLY A 549 10.98 -7.44 16.18
CA GLY A 549 9.78 -7.57 15.36
C GLY A 549 9.77 -8.86 14.54
N ALA A 550 10.89 -9.19 13.90
CA ALA A 550 11.06 -10.42 13.12
C ALA A 550 10.90 -11.67 13.99
N TYR A 551 11.57 -11.73 15.15
CA TYR A 551 11.46 -12.83 16.10
C TYR A 551 10.02 -13.02 16.58
N GLY A 552 9.34 -11.95 16.98
CA GLY A 552 7.95 -12.01 17.42
C GLY A 552 6.98 -12.53 16.35
N VAL A 553 7.22 -12.19 15.08
CA VAL A 553 6.44 -12.71 13.94
C VAL A 553 6.75 -14.19 13.68
N ILE A 554 8.02 -14.58 13.70
CA ILE A 554 8.47 -15.96 13.44
C ILE A 554 7.90 -16.93 14.48
N GLU A 555 7.98 -16.57 15.76
CA GLU A 555 7.37 -17.33 16.86
C GLU A 555 5.85 -17.41 16.71
N ALA A 556 5.18 -16.30 16.37
CA ALA A 556 3.73 -16.28 16.16
C ALA A 556 3.26 -17.11 14.95
N CYS A 557 4.17 -17.37 14.00
CA CYS A 557 3.94 -18.20 12.82
C CYS A 557 4.33 -19.68 13.03
N GLY A 558 4.63 -20.11 14.25
CA GLY A 558 4.92 -21.52 14.58
C GLY A 558 6.39 -21.86 14.81
N GLY A 559 7.27 -20.85 14.90
CA GLY A 559 8.67 -21.02 15.34
C GLY A 559 9.51 -21.96 14.48
N ILE A 560 10.55 -22.53 15.08
CA ILE A 560 11.54 -23.40 14.39
C ILE A 560 10.88 -24.52 13.59
N ASP A 561 9.86 -25.18 14.15
CA ASP A 561 9.20 -26.35 13.57
C ASP A 561 8.52 -26.07 12.22
N ARG A 562 8.10 -24.82 11.97
CA ARG A 562 7.40 -24.44 10.74
C ARG A 562 8.30 -23.73 9.74
N TRP A 563 9.30 -22.99 10.21
CA TRP A 563 10.14 -22.13 9.36
C TRP A 563 11.29 -22.85 8.67
N VAL A 564 11.79 -23.95 9.22
CA VAL A 564 12.91 -24.70 8.63
C VAL A 564 12.45 -25.65 7.50
N THR A 565 11.16 -25.63 7.14
CA THR A 565 10.57 -26.59 6.20
C THR A 565 10.77 -26.26 4.71
N SER A 566 11.19 -25.03 4.34
CA SER A 566 11.43 -24.65 2.94
C SER A 566 12.79 -23.95 2.74
N GLY A 567 13.42 -24.15 1.59
CA GLY A 567 14.72 -23.50 1.28
C GLY A 567 14.65 -21.97 1.31
N ARG A 568 13.56 -21.37 0.85
CA ARG A 568 13.35 -19.90 0.86
C ARG A 568 13.28 -19.34 2.29
N THR A 569 12.56 -20.02 3.18
CA THR A 569 12.42 -19.57 4.57
C THR A 569 13.70 -19.79 5.38
N GLN A 570 14.47 -20.83 5.06
CA GLN A 570 15.79 -21.06 5.65
C GLN A 570 16.78 -19.94 5.27
N VAL A 571 16.86 -19.54 4.00
CA VAL A 571 17.71 -18.42 3.56
C VAL A 571 17.41 -17.12 4.32
N GLN A 572 16.12 -16.78 4.45
CA GLN A 572 15.66 -15.57 5.14
C GLN A 572 15.99 -15.62 6.64
N LEU A 573 15.77 -16.76 7.27
CA LEU A 573 16.07 -16.97 8.68
C LEU A 573 17.59 -16.94 8.94
N THR A 574 18.39 -17.50 8.04
CA THR A 574 19.86 -17.45 8.07
C THR A 574 20.38 -16.02 8.08
N PHE A 575 19.87 -15.17 7.17
CA PHE A 575 20.24 -13.76 7.12
C PHE A 575 19.85 -13.03 8.41
N GLN A 576 18.64 -13.25 8.93
CA GLN A 576 18.16 -12.58 10.13
C GLN A 576 18.93 -12.97 11.38
N VAL A 577 19.24 -14.25 11.56
CA VAL A 577 20.07 -14.75 12.66
C VAL A 577 21.49 -14.19 12.57
N GLY A 578 22.06 -14.09 11.37
CA GLY A 578 23.36 -13.47 11.13
C GLY A 578 23.38 -11.98 11.50
N MET A 579 22.40 -11.20 11.04
CA MET A 579 22.28 -9.78 11.35
C MET A 579 22.03 -9.51 12.83
N ASP A 580 21.24 -10.36 13.49
CA ASP A 580 20.99 -10.27 14.93
C ASP A 580 22.28 -10.51 15.73
N ALA A 581 23.10 -11.48 15.32
CA ALA A 581 24.38 -11.75 15.97
C ALA A 581 25.40 -10.62 15.81
N ILE A 582 25.48 -9.99 14.62
CA ILE A 582 26.33 -8.83 14.39
C ILE A 582 25.87 -7.64 15.24
N THR A 583 24.55 -7.41 15.32
CA THR A 583 23.99 -6.35 16.14
C THR A 583 24.25 -6.61 17.63
N SER A 584 24.08 -7.86 18.07
CA SER A 584 24.39 -8.32 19.43
C SER A 584 25.87 -8.15 19.78
N LEU A 585 26.80 -8.40 18.85
CA LEU A 585 28.24 -8.11 19.04
C LEU A 585 28.49 -6.62 19.24
N VAL A 586 27.92 -5.76 18.39
CA VAL A 586 28.13 -4.31 18.47
C VAL A 586 27.57 -3.75 19.78
N ASP A 587 26.35 -4.14 20.13
CA ASP A 587 25.66 -3.66 21.32
C ASP A 587 26.10 -4.38 22.60
N ARG A 588 26.75 -5.55 22.50
CA ARG A 588 27.12 -6.42 23.64
C ARG A 588 25.92 -6.78 24.50
N GLU A 589 24.78 -7.00 23.86
CA GLU A 589 23.52 -7.46 24.45
C GLU A 589 23.22 -8.86 23.91
N ASP A 590 22.35 -9.65 24.55
CA ASP A 590 22.00 -10.96 24.00
C ASP A 590 21.35 -10.84 22.61
N CYS A 591 21.61 -11.84 21.75
CA CYS A 591 20.84 -12.05 20.53
C CYS A 591 19.35 -12.12 20.86
N VAL A 592 18.53 -11.51 20.01
CA VAL A 592 17.08 -11.64 20.06
C VAL A 592 16.66 -13.06 19.69
N PHE A 593 17.32 -13.65 18.69
CA PHE A 593 17.08 -15.03 18.27
C PHE A 593 17.83 -16.02 19.19
N PRO A 594 17.13 -17.00 19.79
CA PRO A 594 17.77 -18.08 20.53
C PRO A 594 18.72 -18.91 19.66
N TYR A 595 19.76 -19.52 20.26
CA TYR A 595 20.70 -20.38 19.52
C TYR A 595 20.03 -21.49 18.72
N ALA A 596 18.92 -22.01 19.25
CA ALA A 596 18.20 -23.14 18.67
C ALA A 596 17.80 -22.86 17.21
N TYR A 597 17.57 -21.59 16.84
CA TYR A 597 17.32 -21.19 15.46
C TYR A 597 18.55 -21.40 14.57
N PHE A 598 19.75 -21.07 15.07
CA PHE A 598 20.99 -21.32 14.35
C PHE A 598 21.31 -22.81 14.26
N GLU A 599 21.09 -23.59 15.33
CA GLU A 599 21.28 -25.05 15.32
C GLU A 599 20.34 -25.75 14.34
N ALA A 600 19.07 -25.33 14.29
CA ALA A 600 18.11 -25.86 13.33
C ALA A 600 18.48 -25.50 11.88
N LEU A 601 19.04 -24.32 11.62
CA LEU A 601 19.57 -24.01 10.28
C LEU A 601 20.76 -24.91 9.91
N LEU A 602 21.65 -25.18 10.87
CA LEU A 602 22.80 -26.06 10.65
C LEU A 602 22.40 -27.51 10.38
N SER A 603 21.33 -28.02 11.00
CA SER A 603 20.88 -29.40 10.78
C SER A 603 20.35 -29.65 9.35
N HIS A 604 20.01 -28.59 8.62
CA HIS A 604 19.54 -28.67 7.23
C HIS A 604 20.58 -28.20 6.20
N TYR A 605 21.75 -27.72 6.63
CA TYR A 605 22.76 -27.05 5.80
C TYR A 605 23.26 -27.88 4.60
N ASN A 606 23.54 -29.17 4.80
CA ASN A 606 24.13 -30.03 3.76
C ASN A 606 23.13 -30.43 2.64
N ALA A 607 21.86 -30.05 2.75
CA ALA A 607 20.80 -30.41 1.80
C ALA A 607 20.32 -29.20 0.95
N GLN A 608 21.06 -28.10 0.92
CA GLN A 608 20.62 -26.82 0.35
C GLN A 608 21.42 -26.38 -0.87
N GLU A 609 20.79 -25.55 -1.71
CA GLU A 609 21.41 -24.87 -2.86
C GLU A 609 22.11 -23.54 -2.49
N TRP A 610 22.12 -23.16 -1.21
CA TRP A 610 22.71 -21.92 -0.69
C TRP A 610 23.75 -22.21 0.39
N ASP A 611 24.72 -21.31 0.58
CA ASP A 611 25.71 -21.37 1.66
C ASP A 611 25.77 -20.05 2.46
N PHE A 612 26.43 -20.06 3.62
CA PHE A 612 26.55 -18.85 4.46
C PHE A 612 27.37 -17.75 3.79
N PHE A 613 28.33 -18.15 2.95
CA PHE A 613 29.19 -17.20 2.26
C PHE A 613 28.39 -16.42 1.22
N GLY A 614 27.61 -17.10 0.40
CA GLY A 614 26.71 -16.53 -0.60
C GLY A 614 25.47 -15.85 -0.04
N LEU A 615 25.28 -15.79 1.29
CA LEU A 615 24.19 -15.04 1.94
C LEU A 615 24.68 -13.89 2.82
N CYS A 616 25.80 -14.08 3.53
CA CYS A 616 26.30 -13.17 4.56
C CYS A 616 27.77 -12.76 4.35
N GLY A 617 28.42 -13.25 3.29
CA GLY A 617 29.80 -12.88 2.94
C GLY A 617 30.79 -13.37 3.98
N CYS A 618 30.38 -14.36 4.78
CA CYS A 618 31.14 -14.86 5.92
C CYS A 618 31.12 -16.39 5.86
N PRO A 619 32.29 -17.05 5.84
CA PRO A 619 32.34 -18.50 5.77
C PRO A 619 31.74 -19.10 7.04
N LEU A 620 31.10 -20.27 6.90
CA LEU A 620 30.39 -20.93 7.99
C LEU A 620 31.26 -21.12 9.25
N SER A 621 32.56 -21.38 9.07
CA SER A 621 33.53 -21.50 10.15
C SER A 621 33.63 -20.23 11.00
N LEU A 622 33.60 -19.05 10.38
CA LEU A 622 33.63 -17.75 11.06
C LEU A 622 32.24 -17.33 11.57
N VAL A 623 31.14 -17.67 10.90
CA VAL A 623 29.78 -17.41 11.41
C VAL A 623 29.54 -18.09 12.76
N LYS A 624 30.03 -19.32 12.95
CA LYS A 624 29.99 -20.02 14.25
C LYS A 624 30.74 -19.23 15.34
N ILE A 625 31.84 -18.57 14.98
CA ILE A 625 32.60 -17.72 15.90
C ILE A 625 31.84 -16.43 16.22
N VAL A 626 31.23 -15.78 15.23
CA VAL A 626 30.38 -14.59 15.40
C VAL A 626 29.27 -14.88 16.44
N MET A 627 28.54 -16.00 16.27
CA MET A 627 27.47 -16.40 17.20
C MET A 627 27.97 -16.66 18.62
N ARG A 628 29.16 -17.25 18.77
CA ARG A 628 29.79 -17.52 20.07
C ARG A 628 30.26 -16.23 20.75
N LEU A 629 30.93 -15.35 20.01
CA LEU A 629 31.41 -14.07 20.53
C LEU A 629 30.27 -13.13 20.92
N ALA A 630 29.14 -13.15 20.20
CA ALA A 630 27.94 -12.36 20.52
C ALA A 630 27.49 -12.65 21.96
N ARG A 631 27.29 -13.93 22.27
CA ARG A 631 26.93 -14.44 23.61
C ARG A 631 27.97 -14.09 24.66
N LEU A 632 29.24 -14.38 24.36
CA LEU A 632 30.35 -14.17 25.28
C LEU A 632 30.51 -12.68 25.64
N SER A 633 30.26 -11.78 24.69
CA SER A 633 30.31 -10.33 24.93
C SER A 633 29.16 -9.81 25.78
N ALA A 634 27.95 -10.34 25.60
CA ALA A 634 26.80 -10.05 26.45
C ALA A 634 27.00 -10.56 27.89
N GLU A 635 27.57 -11.75 28.04
CA GLU A 635 27.95 -12.32 29.34
C GLU A 635 29.03 -11.50 30.05
N LYS A 636 30.08 -11.07 29.34
CA LYS A 636 31.10 -10.15 29.87
C LYS A 636 30.50 -8.84 30.35
N ARG A 637 29.54 -8.28 29.60
CA ARG A 637 28.87 -7.02 29.99
C ARG A 637 28.02 -7.20 31.26
N ARG A 638 27.26 -8.30 31.37
CA ARG A 638 26.47 -8.63 32.57
C ARG A 638 27.34 -8.84 33.79
N SER A 639 28.37 -9.69 33.70
CA SER A 639 29.30 -9.94 34.80
C SER A 639 30.00 -8.66 35.27
N SER A 640 30.36 -7.75 34.36
CA SER A 640 30.94 -6.44 34.70
C SER A 640 30.00 -5.53 35.51
N SER A 641 28.69 -5.80 35.52
CA SER A 641 27.70 -5.08 36.32
C SER A 641 27.38 -5.73 37.67
N MET A 642 28.00 -6.89 37.98
CA MET A 642 27.76 -7.68 39.19
C MET A 642 28.99 -7.68 40.10
N GLU A 643 28.79 -7.47 41.40
CA GLU A 643 29.88 -7.24 42.37
C GLU A 643 30.72 -8.50 42.70
N TYR A 644 30.14 -9.70 42.58
CA TYR A 644 30.76 -10.97 43.03
C TYR A 644 30.99 -12.00 41.91
N VAL A 645 30.89 -11.59 40.64
CA VAL A 645 31.04 -12.49 39.49
C VAL A 645 32.26 -12.10 38.66
N THR A 646 33.22 -13.02 38.53
CA THR A 646 34.38 -12.87 37.65
C THR A 646 34.11 -13.53 36.30
N PHE A 647 34.33 -12.80 35.21
CA PHE A 647 34.18 -13.33 33.85
C PHE A 647 35.33 -14.29 33.49
N ASP A 648 35.00 -15.49 33.00
CA ASP A 648 35.98 -16.46 32.50
C ASP A 648 36.38 -16.13 31.06
N ALA A 649 37.64 -15.71 30.86
CA ALA A 649 38.18 -15.35 29.56
C ALA A 649 38.71 -16.55 28.74
N THR A 650 38.68 -17.77 29.28
CA THR A 650 39.25 -18.97 28.63
C THR A 650 38.68 -19.19 27.22
N VAL A 651 37.36 -19.08 27.07
CA VAL A 651 36.68 -19.23 25.77
C VAL A 651 37.08 -18.14 24.77
N ALA A 652 37.35 -16.92 25.23
CA ALA A 652 37.81 -15.84 24.36
C ALA A 652 39.22 -16.13 23.82
N SER A 653 40.11 -16.65 24.67
CA SER A 653 41.47 -17.05 24.29
C SER A 653 41.51 -18.23 23.32
N GLU A 654 40.61 -19.22 23.50
CA GLU A 654 40.47 -20.34 22.55
C GLU A 654 40.01 -19.86 21.17
N ILE A 655 39.07 -18.92 21.12
CA ILE A 655 38.60 -18.33 19.87
C ILE A 655 39.72 -17.54 19.19
N GLU A 656 40.51 -16.79 19.96
CA GLU A 656 41.69 -16.07 19.44
C GLU A 656 42.68 -17.04 18.78
N GLN A 657 43.08 -18.11 19.48
CA GLN A 657 44.01 -19.10 18.94
C GLN A 657 43.47 -19.77 17.66
N PHE A 658 42.17 -20.07 17.63
CA PHE A 658 41.51 -20.58 16.43
C PHE A 658 41.59 -19.57 15.27
N LEU A 659 41.24 -18.31 15.51
CA LEU A 659 41.29 -17.26 14.49
C LEU A 659 42.73 -17.01 14.02
N GLU A 660 43.75 -17.12 14.87
CA GLU A 660 45.14 -16.96 14.46
C GLU A 660 45.63 -18.09 13.54
N SER A 661 45.16 -19.32 13.76
CA SER A 661 45.49 -20.50 12.94
C SER A 661 44.57 -20.72 11.72
N TRP A 662 43.45 -19.99 11.65
CA TRP A 662 42.51 -20.05 10.53
C TRP A 662 43.12 -19.52 9.22
N HIS A 663 42.78 -20.16 8.11
CA HIS A 663 43.11 -19.74 6.75
C HIS A 663 41.96 -20.07 5.79
N HIS A 664 41.86 -19.31 4.68
CA HIS A 664 40.91 -19.59 3.60
C HIS A 664 41.35 -20.83 2.81
N ASP A 665 40.45 -21.79 2.64
CA ASP A 665 40.67 -22.99 1.84
C ASP A 665 40.00 -22.82 0.47
N SER A 666 40.80 -22.66 -0.58
CA SER A 666 40.26 -22.53 -1.95
C SER A 666 39.59 -23.84 -2.39
N PRO A 667 38.33 -23.79 -2.87
CA PRO A 667 37.64 -24.98 -3.37
C PRO A 667 38.29 -25.48 -4.67
N ALA A 668 38.18 -26.77 -4.98
CA ALA A 668 38.72 -27.36 -6.22
C ALA A 668 38.15 -26.71 -7.50
N THR A 669 37.00 -26.04 -7.40
CA THR A 669 36.35 -25.31 -8.49
C THR A 669 36.97 -23.94 -8.78
N ALA A 670 37.76 -23.39 -7.86
CA ALA A 670 38.39 -22.06 -8.00
C ALA A 670 39.35 -21.98 -9.19
N PHE A 671 39.98 -23.09 -9.58
CA PHE A 671 41.01 -23.11 -10.62
C PHE A 671 40.48 -23.53 -12.00
N ARG A 672 39.18 -23.38 -12.26
CA ARG A 672 38.54 -23.82 -13.51
C ARG A 672 38.73 -22.83 -14.66
N ASP A 673 38.57 -21.54 -14.38
CA ASP A 673 38.70 -20.44 -15.33
C ASP A 673 39.04 -19.15 -14.57
N GLU A 674 39.38 -18.09 -15.33
CA GLU A 674 39.82 -16.81 -14.77
C GLU A 674 38.76 -16.16 -13.87
N GLU A 675 37.48 -16.25 -14.22
CA GLU A 675 36.40 -15.68 -13.41
C GLU A 675 36.21 -16.45 -12.10
N SER A 676 36.30 -17.79 -12.13
CA SER A 676 36.27 -18.64 -10.93
C SER A 676 37.45 -18.35 -9.99
N MET A 677 38.63 -18.04 -10.54
CA MET A 677 39.79 -17.63 -9.74
C MET A 677 39.58 -16.26 -9.09
N GLN A 678 39.02 -15.30 -9.82
CA GLN A 678 38.73 -13.96 -9.28
C GLN A 678 37.65 -14.02 -8.20
N GLN A 679 36.63 -14.86 -8.37
CA GLN A 679 35.60 -15.11 -7.34
C GLN A 679 36.19 -15.71 -6.07
N ASP A 680 37.10 -16.68 -6.18
CA ASP A 680 37.79 -17.23 -5.00
C ASP A 680 38.71 -16.21 -4.31
N LEU A 681 39.35 -15.31 -5.07
CA LEU A 681 40.12 -14.20 -4.52
C LEU A 681 39.23 -13.22 -3.74
N ASP A 682 38.07 -12.85 -4.28
CA ASP A 682 37.08 -12.03 -3.57
C ASP A 682 36.62 -12.72 -2.27
N HIS A 683 36.40 -14.04 -2.32
CA HIS A 683 36.02 -14.84 -1.16
C HIS A 683 37.11 -14.88 -0.08
N MET A 684 38.37 -15.04 -0.49
CA MET A 684 39.53 -15.01 0.39
C MET A 684 39.67 -13.64 1.06
N HIS A 685 39.64 -12.55 0.28
CA HIS A 685 39.77 -11.19 0.82
C HIS A 685 38.64 -10.86 1.80
N CYS A 686 37.39 -11.20 1.46
CA CYS A 686 36.25 -10.99 2.35
C CYS A 686 36.37 -11.80 3.66
N SER A 687 36.81 -13.06 3.58
CA SER A 687 37.00 -13.91 4.76
C SER A 687 38.13 -13.43 5.67
N GLU A 688 39.24 -12.96 5.10
CA GLU A 688 40.36 -12.38 5.86
C GLU A 688 39.99 -11.05 6.52
N ALA A 689 39.13 -10.23 5.89
CA ALA A 689 38.56 -9.05 6.52
C ALA A 689 37.71 -9.43 7.76
N TRP A 690 36.89 -10.47 7.66
CA TRP A 690 36.12 -11.00 8.79
C TRP A 690 37.01 -11.53 9.92
N ARG A 691 38.00 -12.37 9.60
CA ARG A 691 38.95 -12.92 10.58
C ARG A 691 39.65 -11.80 11.35
N ASN A 692 40.22 -10.82 10.65
CA ASN A 692 40.93 -9.71 11.28
C ASN A 692 39.97 -8.79 12.06
N GLY A 693 38.74 -8.61 11.59
CA GLY A 693 37.69 -7.89 12.31
C GLY A 693 37.32 -8.55 13.64
N LEU A 694 37.21 -9.89 13.68
CA LEU A 694 36.93 -10.64 14.90
C LEU A 694 38.10 -10.63 15.88
N LEU A 695 39.34 -10.73 15.39
CA LEU A 695 40.56 -10.59 16.22
C LEU A 695 40.67 -9.17 16.82
N LEU A 696 40.36 -8.14 16.03
CA LEU A 696 40.29 -6.77 16.51
C LEU A 696 39.21 -6.59 17.58
N TYR A 697 38.04 -7.20 17.39
CA TYR A 697 36.94 -7.18 18.36
C TYR A 697 37.33 -7.87 19.67
N LEU A 698 37.95 -9.06 19.60
CA LEU A 698 38.45 -9.81 20.76
C LEU A 698 39.39 -8.96 21.61
N TYR A 699 40.39 -8.37 20.98
CA TYR A 699 41.33 -7.48 21.65
C TYR A 699 40.59 -6.32 22.34
N ARG A 700 39.72 -5.63 21.60
CA ARG A 700 39.02 -4.42 22.07
C ARG A 700 38.03 -4.68 23.20
N VAL A 701 37.35 -5.82 23.19
CA VAL A 701 36.29 -6.14 24.15
C VAL A 701 36.83 -6.93 25.33
N PHE A 702 37.75 -7.86 25.10
CA PHE A 702 38.19 -8.80 26.11
C PHE A 702 39.50 -8.42 26.79
N GLN A 703 40.43 -7.77 26.07
CA GLN A 703 41.82 -7.59 26.52
C GLN A 703 42.24 -6.12 26.74
N TRP A 704 41.51 -5.14 26.18
CA TRP A 704 41.89 -3.73 26.25
C TRP A 704 41.15 -2.95 27.35
N GLU A 705 41.92 -2.31 28.23
CA GLU A 705 41.40 -1.43 29.28
C GLU A 705 41.30 0.03 28.83
N SER A 706 40.22 0.71 29.23
CA SER A 706 39.96 2.09 28.85
C SER A 706 40.98 3.05 29.49
N GLY A 707 41.68 3.84 28.67
CA GLY A 707 42.67 4.83 29.12
C GLY A 707 44.12 4.50 28.74
N CYS A 708 44.39 3.29 28.27
CA CYS A 708 45.71 2.86 27.78
C CYS A 708 45.94 3.24 26.30
N SER A 709 47.19 3.52 25.92
CA SER A 709 47.56 3.79 24.52
C SER A 709 47.22 2.59 23.62
N VAL A 710 46.73 2.86 22.41
CA VAL A 710 46.39 1.80 21.44
C VAL A 710 47.68 1.12 20.96
N PRO A 711 47.84 -0.21 21.16
CA PRO A 711 49.06 -0.88 20.71
C PRO A 711 49.11 -1.05 19.19
N MET A 712 50.33 -1.13 18.65
CA MET A 712 50.61 -1.19 17.21
C MET A 712 49.93 -2.35 16.48
N HIS A 713 49.78 -3.51 17.11
CA HIS A 713 49.12 -4.66 16.48
C HIS A 713 47.62 -4.41 16.19
N VAL A 714 46.96 -3.52 16.94
CA VAL A 714 45.57 -3.10 16.73
C VAL A 714 45.46 -2.22 15.49
N LEU A 715 46.38 -1.28 15.34
CA LEU A 715 46.48 -0.41 14.16
C LEU A 715 46.81 -1.23 12.92
N TYR A 716 47.74 -2.18 13.05
CA TYR A 716 48.08 -3.13 11.99
C TYR A 716 46.84 -3.91 11.52
N ARG A 717 46.07 -4.53 12.43
CA ARG A 717 44.87 -5.29 12.06
C ARG A 717 43.79 -4.42 11.41
N ALA A 718 43.59 -3.19 11.89
CA ALA A 718 42.67 -2.24 11.26
C ALA A 718 43.07 -1.91 9.81
N THR A 719 44.36 -1.67 9.55
CA THR A 719 44.88 -1.43 8.20
C THR A 719 44.74 -2.66 7.31
N VAL A 720 44.98 -3.86 7.85
CA VAL A 720 44.81 -5.13 7.12
C VAL A 720 43.35 -5.34 6.71
N ILE A 721 42.38 -5.06 7.60
CA ILE A 721 40.95 -5.12 7.26
C ILE A 721 40.64 -4.21 6.07
N VAL A 722 41.08 -2.94 6.12
CA VAL A 722 40.88 -2.00 5.01
C VAL A 722 41.46 -2.55 3.72
N GLY A 723 42.72 -3.02 3.75
CA GLY A 723 43.41 -3.58 2.60
C GLY A 723 42.65 -4.75 1.96
N HIS A 724 42.09 -5.65 2.76
CA HIS A 724 41.29 -6.75 2.23
C HIS A 724 39.96 -6.28 1.65
N VAL A 725 39.24 -5.35 2.30
CA VAL A 725 37.95 -4.87 1.81
C VAL A 725 38.08 -4.13 0.47
N VAL A 726 39.07 -3.26 0.33
CA VAL A 726 39.31 -2.53 -0.94
C VAL A 726 39.83 -3.43 -2.06
N SER A 727 40.29 -4.64 -1.73
CA SER A 727 40.75 -5.62 -2.72
C SER A 727 39.61 -6.47 -3.28
N CYS A 728 38.40 -6.42 -2.69
CA CYS A 728 37.21 -7.06 -3.26
C CYS A 728 36.70 -6.23 -4.46
N ARG A 729 36.30 -6.90 -5.56
CA ARG A 729 35.66 -6.23 -6.71
C ARG A 729 34.32 -5.63 -6.29
N ASP A 730 33.94 -4.49 -6.90
CA ASP A 730 32.69 -3.76 -6.58
C ASP A 730 31.42 -4.41 -7.17
N GLU A 731 31.54 -5.62 -7.70
CA GLU A 731 30.44 -6.36 -8.30
C GLU A 731 29.90 -7.43 -7.33
N GLY A 732 28.67 -7.22 -6.87
CA GLY A 732 27.89 -8.24 -6.15
C GLY A 732 27.75 -8.04 -4.65
N MET A 733 27.30 -9.11 -3.97
CA MET A 733 26.94 -9.07 -2.54
C MET A 733 28.16 -9.14 -1.61
N VAL A 734 29.27 -9.72 -2.09
CA VAL A 734 30.52 -9.91 -1.32
C VAL A 734 31.16 -8.56 -0.95
N SER A 735 31.16 -7.57 -1.85
CA SER A 735 31.68 -6.23 -1.58
C SER A 735 30.83 -5.43 -0.59
N ARG A 736 29.50 -5.63 -0.60
CA ARG A 736 28.59 -4.98 0.35
C ARG A 736 28.74 -5.56 1.76
N GLN A 737 29.10 -6.84 1.87
CA GLN A 737 29.19 -7.58 3.14
C GLN A 737 30.60 -7.59 3.74
N SER A 738 31.64 -7.35 2.93
CA SER A 738 33.01 -7.08 3.41
C SER A 738 33.09 -5.78 4.23
N CYS A 739 32.05 -4.92 4.18
CA CYS A 739 31.93 -3.74 5.02
C CYS A 739 31.46 -4.02 6.48
N CYS A 740 30.89 -5.19 6.77
CA CYS A 740 30.43 -5.55 8.12
C CYS A 740 31.56 -5.57 9.18
N PRO A 741 32.77 -6.08 8.89
CA PRO A 741 33.95 -5.96 9.75
C PRO A 741 34.30 -4.52 10.19
N PHE A 742 34.03 -3.49 9.37
CA PHE A 742 34.20 -2.08 9.78
C PHE A 742 33.24 -1.66 10.88
N SER A 743 32.07 -2.28 10.99
CA SER A 743 31.13 -2.01 12.09
C SER A 743 31.67 -2.50 13.43
N LEU A 744 32.46 -3.58 13.44
CA LEU A 744 33.18 -4.05 14.65
C LEU A 744 34.29 -3.07 15.07
N GLN A 745 34.87 -2.34 14.12
CA GLN A 745 35.82 -1.26 14.37
C GLN A 745 35.16 0.00 14.97
N ALA A 746 33.89 0.27 14.61
CA ALA A 746 33.12 1.42 15.10
C ALA A 746 32.49 1.21 16.50
N ALA A 747 32.33 -0.04 16.94
CA ALA A 747 31.65 -0.45 18.17
C ALA A 747 32.44 -0.14 19.47
N ASN A 748 32.74 1.14 19.72
CA ASN A 748 32.95 1.84 21.02
C ASN A 748 33.96 3.02 20.95
N CYS A 749 33.78 3.98 20.05
CA CYS A 749 34.41 5.30 20.20
C CYS A 749 33.77 6.10 21.35
N LYS A 750 34.04 5.71 22.61
CA LYS A 750 34.04 6.61 23.78
C LYS A 750 35.50 6.85 24.18
N ILE A 751 36.27 7.53 23.33
CA ILE A 751 37.60 8.03 23.71
C ILE A 751 37.47 9.53 23.94
N HIS A 752 37.45 9.95 25.20
CA HIS A 752 37.55 11.35 25.62
C HIS A 752 38.99 11.87 25.46
N GLN A 753 39.56 11.81 24.24
CA GLN A 753 40.80 12.52 23.94
C GLN A 753 40.59 13.48 22.79
N ARG A 754 40.75 14.77 23.10
CA ARG A 754 40.93 15.86 22.13
C ARG A 754 42.25 15.62 21.41
N GLY A 755 42.22 14.94 20.28
CA GLY A 755 43.38 14.74 19.42
C GLY A 755 42.93 14.58 17.97
N THR A 756 43.47 15.42 17.10
CA THR A 756 43.15 15.54 15.67
C THR A 756 43.51 14.32 14.82
N ASP A 757 44.25 13.36 15.37
CA ASP A 757 44.81 12.24 14.59
C ASP A 757 43.86 11.05 14.43
N PHE A 758 42.81 10.94 15.26
CA PHE A 758 41.86 9.80 15.18
C PHE A 758 40.79 9.99 14.09
N LYS A 759 40.65 11.19 13.52
CA LYS A 759 39.73 11.49 12.42
C LYS A 759 40.17 10.89 11.07
N ALA A 760 41.44 10.50 10.94
CA ALA A 760 41.95 9.93 9.69
C ALA A 760 41.48 8.49 9.42
N LEU A 761 41.01 7.75 10.43
CA LEU A 761 40.61 6.34 10.26
C LEU A 761 39.16 6.12 9.81
N PHE A 762 38.32 7.17 9.81
CA PHE A 762 36.91 7.09 9.40
C PHE A 762 36.54 8.09 8.28
N CYS A 763 37.50 8.83 7.76
CA CYS A 763 37.32 9.72 6.62
C CYS A 763 38.19 9.23 5.46
N LEU A 764 37.66 8.30 4.69
CA LEU A 764 37.92 8.20 3.25
C LEU A 764 36.55 8.32 2.58
N GLU A 765 36.49 9.24 1.61
CA GLU A 765 35.31 9.83 0.95
C GLU A 765 34.30 8.85 0.37
#